data_AF-A0A9W2V070-F1
#
_entry.id   AF-A0A9W2V070-F1
#
_cell.length_a   1.000
_cell.length_b   1.000
_cell.length_c   1.000
_cell.angle_alpha   90.00
_cell.angle_beta   90.00
_cell.angle_gamma   90.00
#
_symmetry.space_group_name_H-M   'P 1'
#
loop_
_entity.id
_entity.type
_entity.pdbx_description
1 polymer ?
#
loop_
_entity_poly.entity_id
_entity_poly.type
_entity_poly.pdbx_seq_one_letter_code
_entity_poly.pdbx_strand_id
1 'polypeptide(L)'
;MARPPPLQELPPVYTPPARAASPQILAGSLKAPLWLRAYFQGLLFSLGCGIQRHCGKVLFLGLLAFGALALGLRVAIIETDLEQLWVEVGSRVSQELHYTKEKLGEEAAYTSQMLIQTPHQEGENILTPEALGLHLQAALAASKVQVSLYGKSWDLNKICYKSGIPLIENGMIERMIEKLFPCVILTPLDCFWEGAKLQGGSAYLPGRPDIQWTNLDPEQLLKELGPFASLEGFRELLDKAQVGQAYVGRPCLHPDDLHCPPTAPNHHSKQAPNVAQELNGGCHGFSHKFMHWQEELLLGGMARDAQGQLLRAEALQSTFLLMSPRQLYEHFRGDYQTHDIGWSEEQAGTVLRAWQRRFVQLAQEALPQNSSQQIHAFSSTTLDDILHAFSEVSAARVVGGYLLMLAYACVTMLRWDCAQSQGAVGLAGVLLVALAVASGLGLCALLGIAFNAATTQVLPFLALGIGVDDIFLLAHAFTEAPPGTPLQEHTGECLRRTGTSVALTSINHMVAFFMAALVPIPALRAFSLQAAIVVGCNFAAVMLVFPAVLSLDLHRRHCQRLDVLCCFSRYRPCIPTPPGLISSGPITSCPPTSISTDLPPPLSASSSPCSARVIQILPQELGDRTVPVGIAHLTATVQAFAHCDASSQHVVTILPPRAHLVPPPSDPLGSELFSPGGSTRDLLGQEEGTRQKATCNSLPCARWNLAHFARYHFAPLLLQSHSKAMVLVLFGALLGLSLYGATLVQDGLALTDVVPRGTKEHAFLSAQLSASVLSRPCCPRLPPRRPAPGCTITATGYRESRPRLTRTGLLGALPATRAAMALRMGPWPTSCSSRPGMPKSLWISAS
;
A
#
# COMPACT_ATOMS: atom_id res chain seq x y z
N MET A 1 -41.48 11.69 -39.80
CA MET A 1 -41.44 12.94 -39.01
C MET A 1 -40.05 13.57 -39.17
N ALA A 2 -39.96 14.90 -39.08
CA ALA A 2 -38.86 15.67 -39.67
C ALA A 2 -37.49 15.48 -38.97
N ARG A 3 -36.41 15.64 -39.76
CA ARG A 3 -35.03 15.76 -39.26
C ARG A 3 -34.90 17.07 -38.44
N PRO A 4 -34.17 17.08 -37.32
CA PRO A 4 -33.65 18.32 -36.76
C PRO A 4 -32.56 18.93 -37.67
N PRO A 5 -32.36 20.26 -37.65
CA PRO A 5 -31.43 20.96 -38.53
C PRO A 5 -29.94 20.74 -38.13
N PRO A 6 -28.98 21.04 -39.04
CA PRO A 6 -27.55 20.98 -38.70
C PRO A 6 -27.19 22.03 -37.64
N LEU A 7 -26.33 21.62 -36.70
CA LEU A 7 -25.83 22.50 -35.65
C LEU A 7 -24.83 23.50 -36.23
N GLN A 8 -25.16 24.77 -36.03
CA GLN A 8 -24.40 25.96 -36.42
C GLN A 8 -22.98 25.94 -35.84
N GLU A 9 -21.99 26.35 -36.64
CA GLU A 9 -20.57 26.35 -36.24
C GLU A 9 -20.34 27.24 -35.00
N LEU A 10 -19.69 26.66 -33.99
CA LEU A 10 -19.13 27.37 -32.83
C LEU A 10 -17.61 27.44 -33.00
N PRO A 11 -16.96 28.58 -32.67
CA PRO A 11 -15.54 28.78 -32.94
C PRO A 11 -14.64 27.89 -32.07
N PRO A 12 -13.44 27.52 -32.55
CA PRO A 12 -12.53 26.62 -31.85
C PRO A 12 -11.92 27.26 -30.60
N VAL A 13 -12.03 26.60 -29.46
CA VAL A 13 -11.54 27.10 -28.15
C VAL A 13 -10.08 26.67 -27.85
N TYR A 14 -9.47 25.85 -28.71
CA TYR A 14 -8.16 25.20 -28.44
C TYR A 14 -7.06 25.49 -29.48
N THR A 15 -7.02 26.69 -30.07
CA THR A 15 -5.78 27.30 -30.61
C THR A 15 -5.96 28.79 -30.86
N PRO A 16 -5.20 29.68 -30.19
CA PRO A 16 -4.95 31.02 -30.70
C PRO A 16 -3.63 31.03 -31.52
N PRO A 17 -3.59 31.67 -32.71
CA PRO A 17 -2.33 32.01 -33.34
C PRO A 17 -1.59 33.03 -32.46
N ALA A 18 -0.29 32.86 -32.26
CA ALA A 18 0.51 33.80 -31.50
C ALA A 18 0.65 35.13 -32.26
N ARG A 19 0.34 36.25 -31.59
CA ARG A 19 0.60 37.65 -32.00
C ARG A 19 -0.16 38.19 -33.24
N ALA A 20 -1.50 38.14 -33.24
CA ALA A 20 -2.30 39.09 -34.05
C ALA A 20 -3.79 39.24 -33.59
N ALA A 21 -4.07 39.37 -32.29
CA ALA A 21 -5.43 39.70 -31.82
C ALA A 21 -5.44 40.41 -30.46
N SER A 22 -5.56 41.74 -30.48
CA SER A 22 -6.03 42.52 -29.32
C SER A 22 -7.55 42.35 -29.14
N PRO A 23 -8.11 42.54 -27.93
CA PRO A 23 -9.26 41.76 -27.49
C PRO A 23 -10.62 42.34 -27.91
N GLN A 24 -11.42 41.56 -28.65
CA GLN A 24 -12.86 41.79 -28.77
C GLN A 24 -13.65 40.91 -27.80
N ILE A 25 -13.88 41.49 -26.62
CA ILE A 25 -15.09 41.36 -25.78
C ILE A 25 -15.71 39.95 -25.66
N LEU A 26 -15.36 39.24 -24.58
CA LEU A 26 -16.29 38.34 -23.89
C LEU A 26 -16.53 38.87 -22.47
N ALA A 27 -17.80 38.92 -22.04
CA ALA A 27 -18.23 39.64 -20.86
C ALA A 27 -17.85 38.96 -19.53
N GLY A 28 -17.41 39.76 -18.55
CA GLY A 28 -17.39 39.43 -17.12
C GLY A 28 -16.56 38.21 -16.68
N SER A 29 -17.14 37.02 -16.79
CA SER A 29 -16.83 35.84 -15.96
C SER A 29 -15.66 34.98 -16.47
N LEU A 30 -15.55 34.78 -17.80
CA LEU A 30 -14.61 33.82 -18.39
C LEU A 30 -13.18 34.37 -18.61
N LYS A 31 -12.92 35.65 -18.29
CA LYS A 31 -11.61 36.28 -18.51
C LYS A 31 -10.51 35.69 -17.60
N ALA A 32 -10.80 35.45 -16.33
CA ALA A 32 -9.80 34.98 -15.37
C ALA A 32 -9.28 33.55 -15.66
N PRO A 33 -10.12 32.53 -15.96
CA PRO A 33 -9.64 31.20 -16.32
C PRO A 33 -8.78 31.19 -17.60
N LEU A 34 -9.17 31.96 -18.62
CA LEU A 34 -8.43 32.05 -19.88
C LEU A 34 -7.08 32.77 -19.69
N TRP A 35 -7.05 33.85 -18.90
CA TRP A 35 -5.80 34.54 -18.55
C TRP A 35 -4.86 33.66 -17.74
N LEU A 36 -5.37 32.97 -16.71
CA LEU A 36 -4.58 32.07 -15.87
C LEU A 36 -3.97 30.93 -16.70
N ARG A 37 -4.76 30.33 -17.59
CA ARG A 37 -4.29 29.32 -18.53
C ARG A 37 -3.20 29.87 -19.45
N ALA A 38 -3.43 31.02 -20.09
CA ALA A 38 -2.46 31.65 -20.98
C ALA A 38 -1.14 31.98 -20.27
N TYR A 39 -1.20 32.38 -18.99
CA TYR A 39 -0.03 32.62 -18.14
C TYR A 39 0.79 31.34 -17.90
N PHE A 40 0.15 30.25 -17.44
CA PHE A 40 0.84 28.96 -17.26
C PHE A 40 1.40 28.41 -18.58
N GLN A 41 0.65 28.53 -19.68
CA GLN A 41 1.10 28.14 -21.01
C GLN A 41 2.31 28.96 -21.48
N GLY A 42 2.33 30.27 -21.21
CA GLY A 42 3.49 31.13 -21.50
C GLY A 42 4.74 30.76 -20.70
N LEU A 43 4.58 30.42 -19.41
CA LEU A 43 5.67 29.99 -18.55
C LEU A 43 6.27 28.65 -19.03
N LEU A 44 5.42 27.67 -19.35
CA LEU A 44 5.87 26.37 -19.89
C LEU A 44 6.48 26.49 -21.30
N PHE A 45 5.95 27.37 -22.15
CA PHE A 45 6.56 27.66 -23.46
C PHE A 45 7.97 28.23 -23.31
N SER A 46 8.15 29.21 -22.40
CA SER A 46 9.46 29.80 -22.09
C SER A 46 10.45 28.75 -21.55
N LEU A 47 10.00 27.90 -20.63
CA LEU A 47 10.78 26.78 -20.10
C LEU A 47 11.23 25.82 -21.21
N GLY A 48 10.31 25.37 -22.06
CA GLY A 48 10.62 24.44 -23.16
C GLY A 48 11.57 25.03 -24.21
N CYS A 49 11.45 26.32 -24.55
CA CYS A 49 12.40 27.02 -25.41
C CYS A 49 13.79 27.19 -24.76
N GLY A 50 13.84 27.43 -23.44
CA GLY A 50 15.08 27.44 -22.66
C GLY A 50 15.79 26.08 -22.67
N ILE A 51 15.04 25.00 -22.45
CA ILE A 51 15.53 23.61 -22.53
C ILE A 51 16.03 23.31 -23.95
N GLN A 52 15.28 23.69 -24.99
CA GLN A 52 15.67 23.48 -26.40
C GLN A 52 17.02 24.14 -26.74
N ARG A 53 17.26 25.37 -26.24
CA ARG A 53 18.51 26.10 -26.48
C ARG A 53 19.73 25.51 -25.77
N HIS A 54 19.52 24.77 -24.68
CA HIS A 54 20.58 24.27 -23.80
C HIS A 54 20.46 22.77 -23.51
N CYS A 55 19.86 22.00 -24.43
CA CYS A 55 19.46 20.60 -24.23
C CYS A 55 20.55 19.70 -23.64
N GLY A 56 21.74 19.68 -24.24
CA GLY A 56 22.86 18.86 -23.74
C GLY A 56 23.34 19.26 -22.33
N LYS A 57 23.29 20.56 -21.99
CA LYS A 57 23.66 21.04 -20.64
C LYS A 57 22.61 20.68 -19.61
N VAL A 58 21.33 20.87 -19.93
CA VAL A 58 20.20 20.52 -19.04
C VAL A 58 20.17 19.01 -18.78
N LEU A 59 20.36 18.19 -19.82
CA LEU A 59 20.44 16.73 -19.69
C LEU A 59 21.61 16.30 -18.79
N PHE A 60 22.82 16.82 -19.04
CA PHE A 60 24.01 16.46 -18.25
C PHE A 60 23.88 16.87 -16.78
N LEU A 61 23.47 18.12 -16.51
CA LEU A 61 23.27 18.61 -15.15
C LEU A 61 22.14 17.88 -14.42
N GLY A 62 21.05 17.56 -15.11
CA GLY A 62 19.93 16.80 -14.56
C GLY A 62 20.32 15.38 -14.18
N LEU A 63 21.01 14.65 -15.08
CA LEU A 63 21.51 13.30 -14.80
C LEU A 63 22.52 13.29 -13.64
N LEU A 64 23.40 14.30 -13.56
CA LEU A 64 24.35 14.45 -12.46
C LEU A 64 23.64 14.73 -11.13
N ALA A 65 22.64 15.62 -11.11
CA ALA A 65 21.88 15.97 -9.90
C ALA A 65 21.06 14.78 -9.38
N PHE A 66 20.28 14.11 -10.26
CA PHE A 66 19.51 12.93 -9.85
C PHE A 66 20.42 11.74 -9.49
N GLY A 67 21.56 11.58 -10.18
CA GLY A 67 22.58 10.58 -9.82
C GLY A 67 23.20 10.84 -8.45
N ALA A 68 23.51 12.09 -8.11
CA ALA A 68 24.04 12.45 -6.80
C ALA A 68 23.03 12.19 -5.67
N LEU A 69 21.75 12.51 -5.89
CA LEU A 69 20.68 12.17 -4.94
C LEU A 69 20.48 10.65 -4.78
N ALA A 70 20.60 9.88 -5.87
CA ALA A 70 20.50 8.42 -5.82
C ALA A 70 21.64 7.76 -5.02
N LEU A 71 22.81 8.40 -4.87
CA LEU A 71 23.86 7.92 -3.95
C LEU A 71 23.42 7.95 -2.47
N GLY A 72 22.39 8.73 -2.14
CA GLY A 72 21.78 8.78 -0.80
C GLY A 72 21.22 7.44 -0.32
N LEU A 73 20.89 6.50 -1.21
CA LEU A 73 20.45 5.15 -0.83
C LEU A 73 21.47 4.40 0.04
N ARG A 74 22.75 4.78 0.02
CA ARG A 74 23.78 4.16 0.88
C ARG A 74 23.57 4.40 2.37
N VAL A 75 22.73 5.37 2.74
CA VAL A 75 22.40 5.74 4.13
C VAL A 75 21.00 5.24 4.52
N ALA A 76 20.34 4.45 3.66
CA ALA A 76 19.01 3.92 3.94
C ALA A 76 19.04 2.93 5.11
N ILE A 77 18.25 3.22 6.15
CA ILE A 77 17.98 2.32 7.28
C ILE A 77 16.65 1.63 7.01
N ILE A 78 16.62 0.29 7.12
CA ILE A 78 15.41 -0.52 6.98
C ILE A 78 14.93 -0.87 8.38
N GLU A 79 13.70 -0.46 8.71
CA GLU A 79 13.03 -0.83 9.95
C GLU A 79 12.28 -2.15 9.73
N THR A 80 12.58 -3.16 10.55
CA THR A 80 11.94 -4.49 10.51
C THR A 80 10.98 -4.74 11.67
N ASP A 81 11.07 -3.94 12.74
CA ASP A 81 10.31 -4.15 13.97
C ASP A 81 8.82 -3.86 13.78
N LEU A 82 7.98 -4.88 13.94
CA LEU A 82 6.53 -4.78 13.76
C LEU A 82 5.93 -3.69 14.65
N GLU A 83 6.35 -3.62 15.91
CA GLU A 83 5.76 -2.72 16.90
C GLU A 83 6.04 -1.24 16.55
N GLN A 84 7.28 -0.92 16.17
CA GLN A 84 7.65 0.43 15.72
C GLN A 84 6.94 0.83 14.41
N LEU A 85 6.67 -0.14 13.53
CA LEU A 85 6.00 0.09 12.25
C LEU A 85 4.48 0.30 12.36
N TRP A 86 3.82 -0.35 13.31
CA TRP A 86 2.35 -0.38 13.42
C TRP A 86 1.76 0.43 14.58
N VAL A 87 2.49 0.66 15.67
CA VAL A 87 1.99 1.47 16.80
C VAL A 87 1.97 2.96 16.44
N GLU A 88 0.84 3.63 16.65
CA GLU A 88 0.70 5.07 16.40
C GLU A 88 1.64 5.88 17.30
N VAL A 89 2.53 6.67 16.68
CA VAL A 89 3.48 7.56 17.37
C VAL A 89 2.73 8.74 17.99
N GLY A 90 2.88 8.93 19.30
CA GLY A 90 2.18 9.96 20.07
C GLY A 90 0.80 9.54 20.58
N SER A 91 0.36 8.31 20.27
CA SER A 91 -0.83 7.71 20.88
C SER A 91 -0.62 7.45 22.37
N ARG A 92 -1.74 7.21 23.07
CA ARG A 92 -1.73 6.66 24.44
C ARG A 92 -0.91 5.37 24.54
N VAL A 93 -0.99 4.47 23.55
CA VAL A 93 -0.25 3.21 23.54
C VAL A 93 1.26 3.47 23.50
N SER A 94 1.73 4.43 22.71
CA SER A 94 3.16 4.79 22.68
C SER A 94 3.65 5.36 24.02
N GLN A 95 2.80 6.05 24.78
CA GLN A 95 3.12 6.55 26.12
C GLN A 95 3.13 5.43 27.18
N GLU A 96 2.16 4.51 27.10
CA GLU A 96 2.09 3.33 27.98
C GLU A 96 3.28 2.38 27.74
N LEU A 97 3.68 2.18 26.49
CA LEU A 97 4.84 1.38 26.11
C LEU A 97 6.16 2.04 26.55
N HIS A 98 6.33 3.36 26.34
CA HIS A 98 7.48 4.09 26.87
C HIS A 98 7.56 4.01 28.40
N TYR A 99 6.44 4.20 29.12
CA TYR A 99 6.40 4.09 30.57
C TYR A 99 6.75 2.67 31.05
N THR A 100 6.22 1.64 30.39
CA THR A 100 6.52 0.24 30.68
C THR A 100 8.01 -0.05 30.50
N LYS A 101 8.59 0.36 29.37
CA LYS A 101 10.02 0.22 29.06
C LYS A 101 10.92 1.01 30.02
N GLU A 102 10.47 2.17 30.50
CA GLU A 102 11.19 2.97 31.51
C GLU A 102 11.17 2.32 32.91
N LYS A 103 10.04 1.72 33.32
CA LYS A 103 9.88 1.17 34.69
C LYS A 103 10.32 -0.28 34.84
N LEU A 104 10.08 -1.12 33.83
CA LEU A 104 10.48 -2.54 33.84
C LEU A 104 11.81 -2.77 33.11
N GLY A 105 12.28 -1.80 32.31
CA GLY A 105 13.46 -1.95 31.46
C GLY A 105 13.21 -2.75 30.17
N GLU A 106 12.05 -3.38 30.05
CA GLU A 106 11.64 -4.28 28.96
C GLU A 106 10.15 -4.07 28.64
N GLU A 107 9.73 -4.49 27.44
CA GLU A 107 8.31 -4.49 27.03
C GLU A 107 7.56 -5.74 27.52
N ALA A 108 8.21 -6.90 27.54
CA ALA A 108 7.62 -8.16 27.98
C ALA A 108 8.62 -8.97 28.84
N ALA A 109 8.16 -9.37 30.03
CA ALA A 109 8.97 -10.11 31.01
C ALA A 109 9.24 -11.59 30.62
N TYR A 110 8.65 -12.09 29.53
CA TYR A 110 8.88 -13.44 29.04
C TYR A 110 8.46 -13.54 27.59
N THR A 111 8.99 -14.53 26.87
CA THR A 111 8.58 -14.88 25.51
C THR A 111 7.92 -16.26 25.50
N SER A 112 6.76 -16.38 24.84
CA SER A 112 5.98 -17.61 24.76
C SER A 112 6.31 -18.40 23.50
N GLN A 113 6.65 -19.69 23.66
CA GLN A 113 6.88 -20.62 22.55
C GLN A 113 5.74 -21.63 22.54
N MET A 114 5.04 -21.73 21.41
CA MET A 114 3.76 -22.44 21.31
C MET A 114 3.91 -23.74 20.52
N LEU A 115 3.23 -24.77 21.01
CA LEU A 115 3.10 -26.08 20.39
C LEU A 115 1.60 -26.39 20.27
N ILE A 116 1.07 -26.42 19.06
CA ILE A 116 -0.33 -26.75 18.79
C ILE A 116 -0.39 -28.09 18.05
N GLN A 117 -1.24 -29.01 18.54
CA GLN A 117 -1.55 -30.26 17.88
C GLN A 117 -2.98 -30.23 17.35
N THR A 118 -3.17 -30.69 16.12
CA THR A 118 -4.48 -30.82 15.47
C THR A 118 -4.59 -32.19 14.78
N PRO A 119 -5.80 -32.74 14.62
CA PRO A 119 -6.01 -33.88 13.74
C PRO A 119 -5.74 -33.51 12.28
N HIS A 120 -5.48 -34.52 11.44
CA HIS A 120 -5.37 -34.32 10.00
C HIS A 120 -6.75 -34.17 9.32
N GLN A 121 -7.80 -34.69 9.94
CA GLN A 121 -9.20 -34.52 9.50
C GLN A 121 -9.92 -33.50 10.40
N GLU A 122 -10.50 -32.47 9.79
CA GLU A 122 -11.41 -31.56 10.49
C GLU A 122 -12.60 -32.36 11.05
N GLY A 123 -12.96 -32.13 12.31
CA GLY A 123 -14.08 -32.84 12.96
C GLY A 123 -13.71 -34.11 13.76
N GLU A 124 -12.43 -34.46 13.89
CA GLU A 124 -11.98 -35.54 14.79
C GLU A 124 -11.91 -35.09 16.27
N ASN A 125 -11.91 -36.02 17.24
CA ASN A 125 -11.74 -35.70 18.67
C ASN A 125 -10.30 -35.94 19.11
N ILE A 126 -9.62 -34.90 19.60
CA ILE A 126 -8.23 -35.00 20.06
C ILE A 126 -8.11 -35.44 21.53
N LEU A 127 -9.23 -35.58 22.27
CA LEU A 127 -9.24 -35.98 23.69
C LEU A 127 -9.11 -37.51 23.87
N THR A 128 -8.10 -38.12 23.23
CA THR A 128 -7.76 -39.54 23.39
C THR A 128 -6.39 -39.71 24.06
N PRO A 129 -6.15 -40.80 24.81
CA PRO A 129 -4.86 -41.02 25.45
C PRO A 129 -3.72 -41.19 24.43
N GLU A 130 -4.03 -41.75 23.25
CA GLU A 130 -3.09 -41.86 22.13
C GLU A 130 -2.68 -40.48 21.59
N ALA A 131 -3.64 -39.58 21.36
CA ALA A 131 -3.36 -38.21 20.93
C ALA A 131 -2.51 -37.44 21.94
N LEU A 132 -2.84 -37.58 23.24
CA LEU A 132 -2.08 -36.94 24.31
C LEU A 132 -0.67 -37.55 24.45
N GLY A 133 -0.49 -38.84 24.12
CA GLY A 133 0.80 -39.51 24.04
C GLY A 133 1.69 -38.99 22.89
N LEU A 134 1.10 -38.72 21.72
CA LEU A 134 1.80 -38.04 20.61
C LEU A 134 2.20 -36.61 21.00
N HIS A 135 1.31 -35.89 21.70
CA HIS A 135 1.60 -34.54 22.22
C HIS A 135 2.75 -34.56 23.22
N LEU A 136 2.76 -35.54 24.12
CA LEU A 136 3.83 -35.79 25.08
C LEU A 136 5.17 -36.10 24.38
N GLN A 137 5.17 -36.93 23.34
CA GLN A 137 6.39 -37.24 22.59
C GLN A 137 7.02 -35.98 21.99
N ALA A 138 6.21 -35.11 21.38
CA ALA A 138 6.69 -33.84 20.82
C ALA A 138 7.09 -32.83 21.91
N ALA A 139 6.32 -32.71 22.99
CA ALA A 139 6.65 -31.84 24.12
C ALA A 139 7.94 -32.28 24.83
N LEU A 140 8.22 -33.58 24.92
CA LEU A 140 9.49 -34.13 25.44
C LEU A 140 10.67 -33.93 24.49
N ALA A 141 10.45 -34.06 23.17
CA ALA A 141 11.47 -33.72 22.18
C ALA A 141 11.83 -32.22 22.24
N ALA A 142 10.82 -31.38 22.45
CA ALA A 142 10.95 -29.93 22.59
C ALA A 142 11.56 -29.49 23.94
N SER A 143 11.31 -30.19 25.05
CA SER A 143 11.89 -29.85 26.35
C SER A 143 13.37 -30.25 26.48
N LYS A 144 13.79 -31.28 25.75
CA LYS A 144 15.18 -31.80 25.70
C LYS A 144 16.07 -31.09 24.67
N VAL A 145 15.65 -29.93 24.15
CA VAL A 145 16.46 -29.11 23.25
C VAL A 145 17.68 -28.56 24.00
N GLN A 146 18.87 -28.89 23.52
CA GLN A 146 20.16 -28.38 23.98
C GLN A 146 20.88 -27.68 22.83
N VAL A 147 21.46 -26.51 23.09
CA VAL A 147 22.29 -25.76 22.14
C VAL A 147 23.66 -25.47 22.76
N SER A 148 24.73 -25.70 22.00
CA SER A 148 26.09 -25.32 22.42
C SER A 148 26.52 -24.03 21.74
N LEU A 149 26.76 -22.98 22.53
CA LEU A 149 27.20 -21.67 22.08
C LEU A 149 28.20 -21.09 23.08
N TYR A 150 29.22 -20.39 22.57
CA TYR A 150 30.30 -19.80 23.38
C TYR A 150 31.02 -20.81 24.31
N GLY A 151 31.12 -22.07 23.90
CA GLY A 151 31.75 -23.14 24.69
C GLY A 151 30.93 -23.65 25.89
N LYS A 152 29.67 -23.23 26.04
CA LYS A 152 28.75 -23.69 27.09
C LYS A 152 27.50 -24.33 26.47
N SER A 153 26.88 -25.25 27.18
CA SER A 153 25.57 -25.81 26.79
C SER A 153 24.41 -25.07 27.46
N TRP A 154 23.35 -24.84 26.68
CA TRP A 154 22.14 -24.14 27.05
C TRP A 154 20.94 -25.07 26.87
N ASP A 155 20.31 -25.40 28.01
CA ASP A 155 19.17 -26.32 28.13
C ASP A 155 17.96 -25.54 28.63
N LEU A 156 16.75 -26.09 28.44
CA LEU A 156 15.49 -25.43 28.87
C LEU A 156 15.54 -24.92 30.33
N ASN A 157 16.06 -25.71 31.28
CA ASN A 157 16.15 -25.34 32.70
C ASN A 157 17.04 -24.08 32.97
N LYS A 158 17.91 -23.70 32.03
CA LYS A 158 18.73 -22.48 32.13
C LYS A 158 18.03 -21.24 31.56
N ILE A 159 17.13 -21.40 30.59
CA ILE A 159 16.55 -20.29 29.82
C ILE A 159 15.05 -20.08 30.07
N CYS A 160 14.38 -21.05 30.69
CA CYS A 160 12.96 -20.98 30.98
C CYS A 160 12.64 -19.89 32.01
N TYR A 161 11.48 -19.28 31.89
CA TYR A 161 11.04 -18.30 32.88
C TYR A 161 10.73 -18.99 34.21
N LYS A 162 11.38 -18.53 35.28
CA LYS A 162 11.20 -18.98 36.66
C LYS A 162 10.66 -17.83 37.50
N SER A 163 9.42 -17.95 37.99
CA SER A 163 8.77 -16.87 38.74
C SER A 163 9.32 -16.77 40.18
N GLY A 164 10.29 -15.86 40.39
CA GLY A 164 10.74 -15.44 41.72
C GLY A 164 11.29 -16.58 42.59
N ILE A 165 12.57 -16.93 42.40
CA ILE A 165 13.24 -17.90 43.26
C ILE A 165 13.33 -17.32 44.69
N PRO A 166 12.81 -18.01 45.73
CA PRO A 166 12.90 -17.52 47.10
C PRO A 166 14.35 -17.59 47.60
N LEU A 167 14.84 -16.49 48.16
CA LEU A 167 16.12 -16.46 48.88
C LEU A 167 15.99 -17.25 50.19
N ILE A 168 16.86 -18.23 50.41
CA ILE A 168 16.77 -19.17 51.53
C ILE A 168 18.13 -19.27 52.22
N GLU A 169 18.17 -18.95 53.52
CA GLU A 169 19.42 -18.91 54.30
C GLU A 169 20.15 -20.26 54.40
N ASN A 170 19.43 -21.37 54.23
CA ASN A 170 19.99 -22.72 54.25
C ASN A 170 20.56 -23.10 52.87
N GLY A 171 21.85 -22.83 52.64
CA GLY A 171 22.54 -23.05 51.35
C GLY A 171 22.50 -24.48 50.76
N MET A 172 22.13 -25.51 51.53
CA MET A 172 21.87 -26.86 50.99
C MET A 172 20.47 -26.95 50.33
N ILE A 173 19.47 -26.30 50.94
CA ILE A 173 18.09 -26.25 50.46
C ILE A 173 17.99 -25.26 49.29
N GLU A 174 18.68 -24.13 49.37
CA GLU A 174 18.85 -23.16 48.29
C GLU A 174 19.32 -23.85 46.99
N ARG A 175 20.49 -24.51 47.01
CA ARG A 175 21.04 -25.26 45.86
C ARG A 175 20.15 -26.39 45.34
N MET A 176 19.33 -26.98 46.21
CA MET A 176 18.34 -27.98 45.80
C MET A 176 17.19 -27.30 45.04
N ILE A 177 16.68 -26.19 45.57
CA ILE A 177 15.57 -25.44 45.00
C ILE A 177 15.98 -24.77 43.70
N GLU A 178 17.15 -24.14 43.58
CA GLU A 178 17.65 -23.59 42.30
C GLU A 178 17.60 -24.60 41.14
N LYS A 179 17.96 -25.86 41.44
CA LYS A 179 17.99 -26.96 40.46
C LYS A 179 16.63 -27.57 40.18
N LEU A 180 15.74 -27.62 41.17
CA LEU A 180 14.40 -28.20 41.07
C LEU A 180 13.30 -27.16 40.76
N PHE A 181 13.57 -25.86 40.81
CA PHE A 181 12.54 -24.84 40.61
C PHE A 181 11.93 -24.98 39.21
N PRO A 182 10.62 -25.28 39.10
CA PRO A 182 10.04 -25.72 37.85
C PRO A 182 9.98 -24.57 36.84
N CYS A 183 10.13 -24.93 35.57
CA CYS A 183 9.88 -24.01 34.47
C CYS A 183 8.38 -23.78 34.34
N VAL A 184 7.96 -22.53 34.09
CA VAL A 184 6.55 -22.24 33.81
C VAL A 184 6.20 -22.73 32.39
N ILE A 185 5.56 -23.89 32.33
CA ILE A 185 5.06 -24.53 31.11
C ILE A 185 3.55 -24.68 31.29
N LEU A 186 2.76 -24.18 30.35
CA LEU A 186 1.31 -24.36 30.33
C LEU A 186 1.02 -25.54 29.41
N THR A 187 0.45 -26.63 29.92
CA THR A 187 0.21 -27.84 29.13
C THR A 187 -0.95 -28.69 29.69
N PRO A 188 -1.80 -29.32 28.86
CA PRO A 188 -2.79 -30.31 29.33
C PRO A 188 -2.13 -31.54 29.97
N LEU A 189 -0.83 -31.76 29.73
CA LEU A 189 -0.06 -32.83 30.37
C LEU A 189 0.16 -32.58 31.87
N ASP A 190 -0.01 -31.35 32.38
CA ASP A 190 0.11 -31.08 33.82
C ASP A 190 -0.97 -31.81 34.63
N CYS A 191 -2.18 -32.02 34.08
CA CYS A 191 -3.21 -32.82 34.75
C CYS A 191 -2.76 -34.27 35.04
N PHE A 192 -1.78 -34.78 34.30
CA PHE A 192 -1.29 -36.16 34.41
C PHE A 192 0.10 -36.19 35.05
N TRP A 193 0.53 -37.37 35.51
CA TRP A 193 1.88 -37.56 36.05
C TRP A 193 2.96 -37.24 35.01
N GLU A 194 2.70 -37.46 33.72
CA GLU A 194 3.63 -37.19 32.63
C GLU A 194 4.04 -35.71 32.47
N GLY A 195 3.29 -34.75 33.02
CA GLY A 195 3.72 -33.34 33.14
C GLY A 195 5.06 -33.19 33.88
N ALA A 196 5.33 -34.06 34.87
CA ALA A 196 6.62 -34.11 35.56
C ALA A 196 7.80 -34.49 34.66
N LYS A 197 7.56 -35.26 33.57
CA LYS A 197 8.62 -35.65 32.62
C LYS A 197 9.08 -34.49 31.74
N LEU A 198 8.28 -33.42 31.64
CA LEU A 198 8.63 -32.19 30.91
C LEU A 198 9.51 -31.25 31.74
N GLN A 199 9.41 -31.33 33.07
CA GLN A 199 10.20 -30.51 34.00
C GLN A 199 11.65 -31.01 34.05
N GLY A 200 12.59 -30.09 33.82
CA GLY A 200 14.02 -30.37 33.87
C GLY A 200 14.61 -30.17 35.26
N GLY A 201 15.79 -30.75 35.48
CA GLY A 201 16.56 -30.62 36.72
C GLY A 201 16.60 -31.90 37.55
N SER A 202 17.75 -32.16 38.17
CA SER A 202 17.90 -33.17 39.21
C SER A 202 18.68 -32.63 40.40
N ALA A 203 18.26 -33.02 41.60
CA ALA A 203 19.00 -32.75 42.83
C ALA A 203 19.54 -34.07 43.39
N TYR A 204 20.86 -34.16 43.49
CA TYR A 204 21.53 -35.25 44.18
C TYR A 204 21.43 -35.04 45.70
N LEU A 205 20.88 -36.02 46.41
CA LEU A 205 20.84 -36.05 47.87
C LEU A 205 21.55 -37.33 48.37
N PRO A 206 22.53 -37.25 49.27
CA PRO A 206 23.21 -38.43 49.80
C PRO A 206 22.21 -39.44 50.39
N GLY A 207 22.26 -40.69 49.94
CA GLY A 207 21.38 -41.77 50.41
C GLY A 207 20.05 -41.93 49.65
N ARG A 208 19.74 -41.07 48.67
CA ARG A 208 18.62 -41.27 47.72
C ARG A 208 19.12 -41.26 46.27
N PRO A 209 18.38 -41.87 45.32
CA PRO A 209 18.60 -41.60 43.90
C PRO A 209 18.32 -40.13 43.57
N ASP A 210 18.78 -39.66 42.41
CA ASP A 210 18.54 -38.31 41.92
C ASP A 210 17.06 -37.93 42.03
N ILE A 211 16.79 -36.84 42.77
CA ILE A 211 15.45 -36.31 42.97
C ILE A 211 15.05 -35.53 41.72
N GLN A 212 13.89 -35.87 41.16
CA GLN A 212 13.26 -35.24 40.00
C GLN A 212 11.75 -35.12 40.26
N TRP A 213 11.04 -34.24 39.58
CA TRP A 213 9.58 -34.11 39.73
C TRP A 213 8.80 -35.41 39.44
N THR A 214 9.41 -36.35 38.71
CA THR A 214 8.84 -37.67 38.41
C THR A 214 8.80 -38.61 39.62
N ASN A 215 9.70 -38.46 40.60
CA ASN A 215 9.85 -39.31 41.78
C ASN A 215 9.75 -38.57 43.13
N LEU A 216 9.51 -37.25 43.09
CA LEU A 216 9.43 -36.37 44.25
C LEU A 216 8.00 -36.29 44.81
N ASP A 217 7.81 -36.83 46.02
CA ASP A 217 6.73 -36.44 46.93
C ASP A 217 7.29 -35.38 47.91
N PRO A 218 6.89 -34.10 47.82
CA PRO A 218 7.35 -33.04 48.71
C PRO A 218 6.96 -33.26 50.17
N GLU A 219 5.76 -33.79 50.44
CA GLU A 219 5.32 -34.06 51.81
C GLU A 219 6.13 -35.18 52.45
N GLN A 220 6.42 -36.25 51.71
CA GLN A 220 7.26 -37.34 52.20
C GLN A 220 8.69 -36.84 52.45
N LEU A 221 9.26 -36.06 51.51
CA LEU A 221 10.61 -35.52 51.65
C LEU A 221 10.74 -34.62 52.89
N LEU A 222 9.75 -33.77 53.19
CA LEU A 222 9.76 -32.94 54.40
C LEU A 222 9.60 -33.74 55.68
N LYS A 223 8.82 -34.83 55.67
CA LYS A 223 8.71 -35.74 56.84
C LYS A 223 10.04 -36.45 57.13
N GLU A 224 10.80 -36.79 56.09
CA GLU A 224 12.12 -37.45 56.22
C GLU A 224 13.27 -36.48 56.56
N LEU A 225 13.21 -35.23 56.11
CA LEU A 225 14.21 -34.21 56.42
C LEU A 225 13.94 -33.45 57.74
N GLY A 226 12.71 -33.46 58.24
CA GLY A 226 12.31 -32.82 59.50
C GLY A 226 13.15 -33.18 60.75
N PRO A 227 13.68 -34.41 60.91
CA PRO A 227 14.61 -34.74 61.99
C PRO A 227 15.98 -34.04 61.88
N PHE A 228 16.36 -33.57 60.70
CA PHE A 228 17.69 -33.02 60.40
C PHE A 228 17.70 -31.48 60.24
N ALA A 229 16.56 -30.87 59.92
CA ALA A 229 16.43 -29.43 59.72
C ALA A 229 15.04 -28.91 60.16
N SER A 230 15.00 -27.69 60.70
CA SER A 230 13.75 -27.00 61.05
C SER A 230 13.02 -26.52 59.78
N LEU A 231 12.11 -27.34 59.26
CA LEU A 231 11.43 -27.13 57.98
C LEU A 231 10.01 -26.57 58.10
N GLU A 232 9.56 -26.18 59.30
CA GLU A 232 8.17 -25.80 59.57
C GLU A 232 7.66 -24.66 58.68
N GLY A 233 8.47 -23.61 58.47
CA GLY A 233 8.10 -22.49 57.59
C GLY A 233 8.02 -22.90 56.11
N PHE A 234 8.81 -23.88 55.67
CA PHE A 234 8.75 -24.41 54.30
C PHE A 234 7.54 -25.33 54.12
N ARG A 235 7.18 -26.10 55.15
CA ARG A 235 5.93 -26.88 55.19
C ARG A 235 4.72 -25.95 55.10
N GLU A 236 4.67 -24.90 55.91
CA GLU A 236 3.58 -23.92 55.88
C GLU A 236 3.48 -23.21 54.51
N LEU A 237 4.61 -22.97 53.82
CA LEU A 237 4.65 -22.46 52.45
C LEU A 237 3.99 -23.44 51.46
N LEU A 238 4.37 -24.73 51.48
CA LEU A 238 3.78 -25.75 50.59
C LEU A 238 2.28 -25.97 50.87
N ASP A 239 1.87 -25.96 52.14
CA ASP A 239 0.48 -26.11 52.55
C ASP A 239 -0.36 -24.89 52.10
N LYS A 240 0.17 -23.66 52.26
CA LYS A 240 -0.47 -22.42 51.76
C LYS A 240 -0.58 -22.39 50.23
N ALA A 241 0.38 -22.99 49.53
CA ALA A 241 0.40 -23.15 48.08
C ALA A 241 -0.39 -24.36 47.56
N GLN A 242 -0.86 -25.24 48.46
CA GLN A 242 -1.58 -26.47 48.12
C GLN A 242 -0.83 -27.32 47.08
N VAL A 243 0.43 -27.64 47.39
CA VAL A 243 1.27 -28.52 46.54
C VAL A 243 0.96 -30.00 46.80
N GLY A 244 0.80 -30.40 48.07
CA GLY A 244 0.55 -31.79 48.46
C GLY A 244 1.60 -32.75 47.85
N GLN A 245 1.11 -33.83 47.23
CA GLN A 245 1.92 -34.82 46.51
C GLN A 245 2.37 -34.38 45.10
N ALA A 246 2.22 -33.10 44.74
CA ALA A 246 2.61 -32.52 43.46
C ALA A 246 2.14 -33.33 42.23
N TYR A 247 3.06 -34.01 41.52
CA TYR A 247 2.76 -34.81 40.33
C TYR A 247 2.57 -36.31 40.62
N VAL A 248 3.07 -36.85 41.73
CA VAL A 248 3.01 -38.31 41.98
C VAL A 248 1.64 -38.81 42.45
N GLY A 249 0.75 -37.90 42.86
CA GLY A 249 -0.66 -38.19 43.16
C GLY A 249 -1.60 -38.15 41.94
N ARG A 250 -1.08 -37.89 40.74
CA ARG A 250 -1.89 -37.69 39.50
C ARG A 250 -2.06 -38.99 38.71
N PRO A 251 -3.12 -39.14 37.90
CA PRO A 251 -3.26 -40.28 37.00
C PRO A 251 -2.10 -40.34 35.99
N CYS A 252 -1.60 -41.55 35.73
CA CYS A 252 -0.66 -41.81 34.64
C CYS A 252 -1.42 -41.95 33.32
N LEU A 253 -0.96 -41.32 32.25
CA LEU A 253 -1.54 -41.49 30.91
C LEU A 253 -1.42 -42.94 30.42
N HIS A 254 -0.27 -43.55 30.67
CA HIS A 254 -0.02 -44.97 30.40
C HIS A 254 0.20 -45.74 31.71
N PRO A 255 -0.80 -46.44 32.24
CA PRO A 255 -0.68 -47.14 33.52
C PRO A 255 0.26 -48.36 33.46
N ASP A 256 0.68 -48.79 32.26
CA ASP A 256 1.66 -49.86 32.04
C ASP A 256 3.13 -49.37 32.04
N ASP A 257 3.40 -48.06 32.14
CA ASP A 257 4.76 -47.55 32.30
C ASP A 257 5.35 -48.02 33.64
N LEU A 258 6.52 -48.66 33.58
CA LEU A 258 7.30 -49.13 34.73
C LEU A 258 7.66 -47.99 35.72
N HIS A 259 7.63 -46.74 35.26
CA HIS A 259 7.95 -45.56 36.06
C HIS A 259 6.72 -44.88 36.67
N CYS A 260 5.49 -45.31 36.35
CA CYS A 260 4.27 -44.76 36.94
C CYS A 260 4.26 -45.00 38.46
N PRO A 261 4.10 -43.96 39.30
CA PRO A 261 4.24 -44.10 40.75
C PRO A 261 3.06 -44.90 41.35
N PRO A 262 3.29 -45.69 42.42
CA PRO A 262 2.24 -46.51 43.04
C PRO A 262 1.16 -45.69 43.74
N THR A 263 1.41 -44.40 44.00
CA THR A 263 0.46 -43.43 44.54
C THR A 263 -0.57 -42.95 43.50
N ALA A 264 -0.32 -43.16 42.20
CA ALA A 264 -1.25 -42.74 41.15
C ALA A 264 -2.56 -43.56 41.19
N PRO A 265 -3.74 -42.92 41.07
CA PRO A 265 -5.03 -43.57 41.27
C PRO A 265 -5.31 -44.73 40.30
N ASN A 266 -4.71 -44.70 39.11
CA ASN A 266 -4.89 -45.74 38.08
C ASN A 266 -3.73 -46.73 37.95
N HIS A 267 -2.66 -46.61 38.76
CA HIS A 267 -1.53 -47.55 38.75
C HIS A 267 -1.99 -49.00 39.03
N HIS A 268 -2.88 -49.18 40.00
CA HIS A 268 -3.40 -50.49 40.38
C HIS A 268 -4.57 -50.99 39.52
N SER A 269 -5.39 -50.09 38.96
CA SER A 269 -6.53 -50.48 38.12
C SER A 269 -6.14 -50.84 36.69
N LYS A 270 -4.97 -50.37 36.23
CA LYS A 270 -4.46 -50.53 34.85
C LYS A 270 -5.44 -50.05 33.77
N GLN A 271 -6.37 -49.16 34.14
CA GLN A 271 -7.32 -48.55 33.23
C GLN A 271 -6.79 -47.20 32.72
N ALA A 272 -6.90 -46.96 31.41
CA ALA A 272 -6.58 -45.66 30.82
C ALA A 272 -7.52 -44.56 31.37
N PRO A 273 -7.00 -43.36 31.69
CA PRO A 273 -7.80 -42.29 32.26
C PRO A 273 -8.77 -41.69 31.24
N ASN A 274 -9.92 -41.18 31.70
CA ASN A 274 -10.87 -40.46 30.85
C ASN A 274 -10.39 -39.02 30.65
N VAL A 275 -9.60 -38.78 29.59
CA VAL A 275 -8.94 -37.50 29.30
C VAL A 275 -9.90 -36.31 29.32
N ALA A 276 -11.13 -36.46 28.81
CA ALA A 276 -12.11 -35.36 28.79
C ALA A 276 -12.62 -34.99 30.19
N GLN A 277 -12.64 -35.93 31.13
CA GLN A 277 -13.05 -35.69 32.52
C GLN A 277 -11.93 -35.07 33.36
N GLU A 278 -10.69 -35.52 33.18
CA GLU A 278 -9.52 -35.00 33.90
C GLU A 278 -9.16 -33.56 33.48
N LEU A 279 -9.42 -33.19 32.22
CA LEU A 279 -9.19 -31.83 31.70
C LEU A 279 -10.34 -30.85 31.97
N ASN A 280 -11.49 -31.32 32.47
CA ASN A 280 -12.70 -30.52 32.60
C ASN A 280 -12.55 -29.44 33.68
N GLY A 281 -12.69 -28.17 33.28
CA GLY A 281 -12.45 -27.03 34.18
C GLY A 281 -10.97 -26.61 34.29
N GLY A 282 -10.08 -27.19 33.49
CA GLY A 282 -8.67 -26.80 33.39
C GLY A 282 -7.69 -27.64 34.22
N CYS A 283 -6.40 -27.45 33.96
CA CYS A 283 -5.32 -28.14 34.68
C CYS A 283 -4.72 -27.28 35.78
N HIS A 284 -4.12 -27.93 36.77
CA HIS A 284 -3.28 -27.26 37.76
C HIS A 284 -1.81 -27.63 37.51
N GLY A 285 -0.87 -26.70 37.66
CA GLY A 285 0.56 -27.01 37.77
C GLY A 285 0.89 -27.65 39.12
N PHE A 286 2.16 -27.58 39.56
CA PHE A 286 2.57 -28.19 40.84
C PHE A 286 1.84 -27.60 42.07
N SER A 287 1.39 -26.35 42.01
CA SER A 287 0.58 -25.68 43.03
C SER A 287 -0.87 -25.59 42.57
N HIS A 288 -1.78 -26.28 43.26
CA HIS A 288 -3.21 -26.23 42.93
C HIS A 288 -3.80 -24.83 43.06
N LYS A 289 -3.28 -24.01 43.98
CA LYS A 289 -3.82 -22.69 44.28
C LYS A 289 -3.35 -21.57 43.36
N PHE A 290 -2.07 -21.59 42.97
CA PHE A 290 -1.45 -20.47 42.25
C PHE A 290 -1.24 -20.74 40.76
N MET A 291 -1.05 -22.01 40.36
CA MET A 291 -0.85 -22.39 38.96
C MET A 291 -2.09 -23.11 38.46
N HIS A 292 -3.13 -22.35 38.11
CA HIS A 292 -4.34 -22.88 37.48
C HIS A 292 -4.41 -22.42 36.02
N TRP A 293 -4.38 -23.38 35.11
CA TRP A 293 -4.43 -23.23 33.67
C TRP A 293 -5.86 -23.51 33.19
N GLN A 294 -6.57 -22.44 32.81
CA GLN A 294 -7.93 -22.54 32.28
C GLN A 294 -7.96 -23.39 30.99
N GLU A 295 -9.05 -24.12 30.78
CA GLU A 295 -9.22 -25.01 29.62
C GLU A 295 -9.14 -24.25 28.27
N GLU A 296 -9.57 -22.99 28.22
CA GLU A 296 -9.43 -22.11 27.05
C GLU A 296 -7.98 -21.80 26.65
N LEU A 297 -7.00 -21.98 27.54
CA LEU A 297 -5.57 -21.80 27.24
C LEU A 297 -4.90 -23.09 26.74
N LEU A 298 -5.55 -24.23 26.92
CA LEU A 298 -5.01 -25.57 26.67
C LEU A 298 -5.73 -26.30 25.52
N LEU A 299 -7.00 -25.98 25.27
CA LEU A 299 -7.90 -26.69 24.35
C LEU A 299 -8.55 -25.73 23.35
N GLY A 300 -8.53 -26.12 22.07
CA GLY A 300 -9.24 -25.44 20.98
C GLY A 300 -10.47 -26.21 20.51
N GLY A 301 -11.49 -25.50 20.01
CA GLY A 301 -12.68 -26.12 19.42
C GLY A 301 -13.49 -26.99 20.40
N MET A 302 -13.61 -26.55 21.66
CA MET A 302 -14.29 -27.32 22.71
C MET A 302 -15.79 -27.47 22.45
N ALA A 303 -16.30 -28.70 22.61
CA ALA A 303 -17.72 -29.02 22.65
C ALA A 303 -18.09 -29.63 24.01
N ARG A 304 -19.19 -29.14 24.59
CA ARG A 304 -19.70 -29.55 25.92
C ARG A 304 -21.05 -30.24 25.82
N ASP A 305 -21.39 -31.04 26.84
CA ASP A 305 -22.73 -31.60 27.01
C ASP A 305 -23.74 -30.55 27.52
N ALA A 306 -25.00 -30.96 27.72
CA ALA A 306 -26.05 -30.09 28.25
C ALA A 306 -25.88 -29.75 29.75
N GLN A 307 -24.93 -30.40 30.42
CA GLN A 307 -24.60 -30.27 31.83
C GLN A 307 -23.31 -29.43 32.05
N GLY A 308 -22.65 -29.00 30.96
CA GLY A 308 -21.44 -28.19 30.96
C GLY A 308 -20.12 -28.99 31.01
N GLN A 309 -20.16 -30.33 30.98
CA GLN A 309 -18.97 -31.17 30.95
C GLN A 309 -18.32 -31.15 29.55
N LEU A 310 -17.00 -31.16 29.49
CA LEU A 310 -16.24 -31.31 28.25
C LEU A 310 -16.46 -32.70 27.62
N LEU A 311 -16.82 -32.74 26.33
CA LEU A 311 -16.99 -33.99 25.56
C LEU A 311 -15.90 -34.18 24.50
N ARG A 312 -15.52 -33.09 23.82
CA ARG A 312 -14.63 -33.12 22.65
C ARG A 312 -13.86 -31.81 22.52
N ALA A 313 -12.64 -31.90 22.00
CA ALA A 313 -11.85 -30.76 21.54
C ALA A 313 -11.25 -31.08 20.16
N GLU A 314 -10.83 -30.04 19.44
CA GLU A 314 -10.27 -30.11 18.08
C GLU A 314 -8.78 -29.78 18.03
N ALA A 315 -8.25 -29.10 19.05
CA ALA A 315 -6.83 -28.80 19.16
C ALA A 315 -6.34 -28.89 20.61
N LEU A 316 -5.06 -29.27 20.78
CA LEU A 316 -4.33 -29.15 22.04
C LEU A 316 -3.26 -28.08 21.90
N GLN A 317 -3.05 -27.28 22.94
CA GLN A 317 -1.97 -26.29 23.01
C GLN A 317 -1.05 -26.55 24.20
N SER A 318 0.25 -26.32 24.01
CA SER A 318 1.19 -26.14 25.11
C SER A 318 2.09 -24.95 24.85
N THR A 319 2.40 -24.21 25.91
CA THR A 319 3.16 -22.97 25.85
C THR A 319 4.32 -23.02 26.83
N PHE A 320 5.55 -22.97 26.32
CA PHE A 320 6.76 -22.88 27.11
C PHE A 320 7.13 -21.41 27.29
N LEU A 321 7.28 -20.94 28.53
CA LEU A 321 7.73 -19.57 28.79
C LEU A 321 9.25 -19.53 28.93
N LEU A 322 9.90 -18.67 28.13
CA LEU A 322 11.32 -18.36 28.22
C LEU A 322 11.52 -16.97 28.80
N MET A 323 12.66 -16.74 29.44
CA MET A 323 13.10 -15.40 29.80
C MET A 323 13.23 -14.51 28.55
N SER A 324 13.10 -13.20 28.72
CA SER A 324 13.50 -12.21 27.72
C SER A 324 15.05 -12.18 27.58
N PRO A 325 15.60 -11.61 26.49
CA PRO A 325 17.05 -11.50 26.31
C PRO A 325 17.77 -10.79 27.46
N ARG A 326 17.16 -9.73 27.99
CA ARG A 326 17.73 -8.93 29.07
C ARG A 326 17.54 -9.58 30.45
N GLN A 327 16.41 -10.23 30.75
CA GLN A 327 16.32 -11.08 31.95
C GLN A 327 17.32 -12.23 31.92
N LEU A 328 17.53 -12.89 30.77
CA LEU A 328 18.54 -13.93 30.67
C LEU A 328 19.95 -13.36 30.89
N TYR A 329 20.22 -12.15 30.40
CA TYR A 329 21.45 -11.43 30.70
C TYR A 329 21.59 -11.14 32.21
N GLU A 330 20.56 -10.57 32.84
CA GLU A 330 20.55 -10.20 34.26
C GLU A 330 20.62 -11.44 35.19
N HIS A 331 19.96 -12.55 34.84
CA HIS A 331 19.96 -13.81 35.60
C HIS A 331 21.35 -14.45 35.68
N PHE A 332 22.10 -14.47 34.57
CA PHE A 332 23.47 -14.96 34.54
C PHE A 332 24.53 -13.86 34.73
N ARG A 333 24.15 -12.69 35.26
CA ARG A 333 25.08 -11.57 35.43
C ARG A 333 26.04 -11.80 36.58
N GLY A 334 27.31 -12.00 36.26
CA GLY A 334 28.36 -12.29 37.25
C GLY A 334 28.43 -13.76 37.68
N ASP A 335 27.66 -14.63 37.03
CA ASP A 335 27.72 -16.07 37.27
C ASP A 335 28.99 -16.70 36.65
N TYR A 336 29.51 -17.76 37.27
CA TYR A 336 30.75 -18.41 36.84
C TYR A 336 30.63 -19.08 35.46
N GLN A 337 29.40 -19.40 35.01
CA GLN A 337 29.18 -19.99 33.68
C GLN A 337 29.43 -19.00 32.54
N THR A 338 29.20 -17.70 32.77
CA THR A 338 29.22 -16.64 31.75
C THR A 338 30.40 -15.66 31.89
N HIS A 339 31.12 -15.70 33.02
CA HIS A 339 32.26 -14.82 33.30
C HIS A 339 33.33 -14.82 32.19
N ASP A 340 33.58 -15.98 31.55
CA ASP A 340 34.59 -16.15 30.50
C ASP A 340 34.25 -15.45 29.15
N ILE A 341 32.98 -15.05 28.93
CA ILE A 341 32.42 -14.84 27.58
C ILE A 341 32.19 -13.35 27.24
N GLY A 342 32.37 -12.44 28.21
CA GLY A 342 32.05 -11.01 28.01
C GLY A 342 30.55 -10.80 27.83
N TRP A 343 29.76 -11.45 28.70
CA TRP A 343 28.31 -11.60 28.63
C TRP A 343 27.56 -10.29 28.35
N SER A 344 26.69 -10.29 27.35
CA SER A 344 25.87 -9.14 26.94
C SER A 344 24.45 -9.55 26.56
N GLU A 345 23.53 -8.58 26.52
CA GLU A 345 22.14 -8.76 26.08
C GLU A 345 22.04 -9.31 24.65
N GLU A 346 22.89 -8.85 23.72
CA GLU A 346 22.95 -9.37 22.35
C GLU A 346 23.40 -10.84 22.28
N GLN A 347 24.34 -11.24 23.14
CA GLN A 347 24.75 -12.64 23.26
C GLN A 347 23.63 -13.50 23.82
N ALA A 348 22.96 -13.04 24.88
CA ALA A 348 21.79 -13.71 25.48
C ALA A 348 20.65 -13.88 24.46
N GLY A 349 20.31 -12.81 23.73
CA GLY A 349 19.35 -12.88 22.62
C GLY A 349 19.78 -13.83 21.52
N THR A 350 21.08 -13.94 21.22
CA THR A 350 21.59 -14.90 20.23
C THR A 350 21.49 -16.35 20.70
N VAL A 351 21.69 -16.63 22.00
CA VAL A 351 21.43 -17.94 22.60
C VAL A 351 19.95 -18.31 22.51
N LEU A 352 19.05 -17.41 22.93
CA LEU A 352 17.60 -17.63 22.85
C LEU A 352 17.15 -17.92 21.42
N ARG A 353 17.55 -17.09 20.45
CA ARG A 353 17.16 -17.27 19.04
C ARG A 353 17.65 -18.61 18.46
N ALA A 354 18.86 -19.04 18.83
CA ALA A 354 19.38 -20.34 18.40
C ALA A 354 18.60 -21.52 19.03
N TRP A 355 18.25 -21.40 20.32
CA TRP A 355 17.43 -22.41 21.01
C TRP A 355 16.01 -22.48 20.44
N GLN A 356 15.36 -21.34 20.22
CA GLN A 356 13.98 -21.27 19.68
C GLN A 356 13.90 -21.86 18.26
N ARG A 357 14.86 -21.57 17.39
CA ARG A 357 14.94 -22.22 16.06
C ARG A 357 15.12 -23.73 16.17
N ARG A 358 15.93 -24.23 17.11
CA ARG A 358 16.11 -25.67 17.32
C ARG A 358 14.89 -26.35 17.94
N PHE A 359 14.17 -25.64 18.82
CA PHE A 359 12.87 -26.05 19.38
C PHE A 359 11.83 -26.26 18.28
N VAL A 360 11.65 -25.30 17.38
CA VAL A 360 10.68 -25.42 16.28
C VAL A 360 11.02 -26.60 15.36
N GLN A 361 12.29 -26.80 15.01
CA GLN A 361 12.74 -27.95 14.21
C GLN A 361 12.40 -29.29 14.89
N LEU A 362 12.88 -29.50 16.12
CA LEU A 362 12.72 -30.78 16.82
C LEU A 362 11.26 -31.09 17.16
N ALA A 363 10.47 -30.08 17.52
CA ALA A 363 9.06 -30.27 17.83
C ALA A 363 8.24 -30.67 16.58
N GLN A 364 8.57 -30.15 15.40
CA GLN A 364 7.93 -30.53 14.13
C GLN A 364 8.44 -31.87 13.57
N GLU A 365 9.69 -32.25 13.86
CA GLU A 365 10.31 -33.53 13.45
C GLU A 365 9.96 -34.70 14.38
N ALA A 366 9.37 -34.44 15.55
CA ALA A 366 9.09 -35.44 16.58
C ALA A 366 8.04 -36.51 16.20
N LEU A 367 7.15 -36.21 15.24
CA LEU A 367 6.13 -37.15 14.77
C LEU A 367 6.48 -37.76 13.39
N PRO A 368 6.29 -39.08 13.21
CA PRO A 368 6.42 -39.71 11.90
C PRO A 368 5.27 -39.29 10.98
N GLN A 369 5.55 -39.08 9.68
CA GLN A 369 4.56 -38.59 8.69
C GLN A 369 3.30 -39.47 8.51
N ASN A 370 3.27 -40.67 9.10
CA ASN A 370 2.14 -41.61 9.03
C ASN A 370 1.12 -41.44 10.18
N SER A 371 1.29 -40.46 11.09
CA SER A 371 0.33 -40.19 12.16
C SER A 371 -0.96 -39.58 11.63
N SER A 372 -2.11 -39.90 12.25
CA SER A 372 -3.41 -39.24 11.97
C SER A 372 -3.48 -37.78 12.44
N GLN A 373 -2.42 -37.31 13.11
CA GLN A 373 -2.35 -36.02 13.79
C GLN A 373 -1.06 -35.31 13.37
N GLN A 374 -1.10 -33.97 13.42
CA GLN A 374 -0.03 -33.08 13.01
C GLN A 374 0.29 -32.09 14.12
N ILE A 375 1.55 -31.68 14.20
CA ILE A 375 2.05 -30.76 15.21
C ILE A 375 2.67 -29.53 14.55
N HIS A 376 2.26 -28.38 15.05
CA HIS A 376 2.66 -27.06 14.61
C HIS A 376 3.36 -26.36 15.78
N ALA A 377 4.68 -26.19 15.66
CA ALA A 377 5.47 -25.43 16.62
C ALA A 377 5.75 -24.01 16.09
N PHE A 378 5.67 -23.02 16.96
CA PHE A 378 5.91 -21.61 16.67
C PHE A 378 6.65 -20.93 17.84
N SER A 379 7.44 -19.93 17.53
CA SER A 379 8.29 -19.17 18.47
C SER A 379 8.24 -17.69 18.14
N SER A 380 8.70 -16.81 19.05
CA SER A 380 8.88 -15.40 18.70
C SER A 380 9.82 -15.23 17.50
N THR A 381 10.93 -15.97 17.44
CA THR A 381 11.86 -15.94 16.30
C THR A 381 11.25 -16.32 14.97
N THR A 382 10.29 -17.24 14.93
CA THR A 382 9.65 -17.59 13.65
C THR A 382 8.78 -16.45 13.15
N LEU A 383 8.21 -15.61 14.03
CA LEU A 383 7.54 -14.38 13.60
C LEU A 383 8.56 -13.39 13.00
N ASP A 384 9.70 -13.19 13.66
CA ASP A 384 10.75 -12.28 13.19
C ASP A 384 11.35 -12.76 11.84
N ASP A 385 11.65 -14.05 11.72
CA ASP A 385 12.18 -14.67 10.49
C ASP A 385 11.16 -14.56 9.33
N ILE A 386 9.86 -14.70 9.61
CA ILE A 386 8.78 -14.46 8.63
C ILE A 386 8.78 -12.98 8.20
N LEU A 387 8.77 -12.03 9.14
CA LEU A 387 8.75 -10.60 8.84
C LEU A 387 9.99 -10.14 8.08
N HIS A 388 11.16 -10.70 8.41
CA HIS A 388 12.40 -10.48 7.66
C HIS A 388 12.28 -11.01 6.22
N ALA A 389 11.79 -12.24 6.02
CA ALA A 389 11.53 -12.81 4.70
C ALA A 389 10.50 -12.00 3.88
N PHE A 390 9.57 -11.30 4.54
CA PHE A 390 8.68 -10.32 3.90
C PHE A 390 9.35 -8.99 3.56
N SER A 391 10.40 -8.59 4.28
CA SER A 391 11.17 -7.38 3.98
C SER A 391 12.22 -7.60 2.88
N GLU A 392 12.71 -8.84 2.72
CA GLU A 392 13.71 -9.21 1.73
C GLU A 392 13.26 -8.90 0.29
N VAL A 393 14.00 -8.02 -0.36
CA VAL A 393 13.70 -7.58 -1.73
C VAL A 393 14.19 -8.64 -2.70
N SER A 394 13.26 -9.35 -3.35
CA SER A 394 13.62 -10.20 -4.48
C SER A 394 14.07 -9.34 -5.67
N ALA A 395 15.38 -9.11 -5.77
CA ALA A 395 16.00 -8.35 -6.85
C ALA A 395 15.61 -8.88 -8.24
N ALA A 396 15.38 -10.19 -8.38
CA ALA A 396 14.88 -10.82 -9.59
C ALA A 396 13.49 -10.30 -10.01
N ARG A 397 12.56 -10.09 -9.06
CA ARG A 397 11.23 -9.52 -9.34
C ARG A 397 11.32 -8.05 -9.73
N VAL A 398 12.15 -7.27 -9.03
CA VAL A 398 12.39 -5.84 -9.33
C VAL A 398 13.01 -5.69 -10.71
N VAL A 399 14.15 -6.30 -10.98
CA VAL A 399 14.82 -6.25 -12.29
C VAL A 399 13.91 -6.80 -13.39
N GLY A 400 13.20 -7.91 -13.14
CA GLY A 400 12.24 -8.48 -14.09
C GLY A 400 11.10 -7.52 -14.47
N GLY A 401 10.50 -6.84 -13.49
CA GLY A 401 9.43 -5.86 -13.74
C GLY A 401 9.94 -4.60 -14.47
N TYR A 402 11.13 -4.11 -14.12
CA TYR A 402 11.76 -2.98 -14.84
C TYR A 402 12.11 -3.35 -16.29
N LEU A 403 12.64 -4.56 -16.53
CA LEU A 403 12.90 -5.07 -17.89
C LEU A 403 11.61 -5.25 -18.69
N LEU A 404 10.53 -5.73 -18.07
CA LEU A 404 9.23 -5.88 -18.72
C LEU A 404 8.65 -4.52 -19.13
N MET A 405 8.71 -3.52 -18.26
CA MET A 405 8.26 -2.16 -18.56
C MET A 405 9.13 -1.47 -19.63
N LEU A 406 10.43 -1.73 -19.62
CA LEU A 406 11.36 -1.24 -20.64
C LEU A 406 11.10 -1.90 -22.01
N ALA A 407 10.81 -3.21 -22.05
CA ALA A 407 10.38 -3.91 -23.25
C ALA A 407 9.04 -3.37 -23.77
N TYR A 408 8.06 -3.16 -22.89
CA TYR A 408 6.77 -2.54 -23.23
C TYR A 408 6.96 -1.14 -23.84
N ALA A 409 7.77 -0.28 -23.22
CA ALA A 409 8.07 1.06 -23.72
C ALA A 409 8.79 1.06 -25.08
N CYS A 410 9.76 0.15 -25.28
CA CYS A 410 10.43 0.00 -26.56
C CYS A 410 9.45 -0.46 -27.67
N VAL A 411 8.60 -1.46 -27.40
CA VAL A 411 7.66 -2.02 -28.40
C VAL A 411 6.56 -1.03 -28.77
N THR A 412 5.98 -0.34 -27.80
CA THR A 412 4.88 0.62 -28.04
C THR A 412 5.34 1.91 -28.74
N MET A 413 6.58 2.33 -28.53
CA MET A 413 7.19 3.49 -29.21
C MET A 413 7.88 3.15 -30.55
N LEU A 414 7.96 1.87 -30.91
CA LEU A 414 8.54 1.43 -32.18
C LEU A 414 7.54 1.66 -33.32
N ARG A 415 7.83 2.65 -34.17
CA ARG A 415 7.10 2.85 -35.43
C ARG A 415 7.77 2.04 -36.54
N TRP A 416 6.95 1.50 -37.46
CA TRP A 416 7.41 0.70 -38.60
C TRP A 416 8.39 1.45 -39.52
N ASP A 417 8.29 2.78 -39.57
CA ASP A 417 9.30 3.64 -40.20
C ASP A 417 10.55 3.75 -39.30
N CYS A 418 11.57 2.93 -39.59
CA CYS A 418 12.82 2.86 -38.81
C CYS A 418 13.60 4.19 -38.68
N ALA A 419 13.24 5.24 -39.43
CA ALA A 419 13.82 6.59 -39.34
C ALA A 419 12.95 7.59 -38.53
N GLN A 420 11.72 7.20 -38.15
CA GLN A 420 10.82 7.95 -37.26
C GLN A 420 10.46 7.19 -35.96
N SER A 421 11.04 6.01 -35.76
CA SER A 421 10.93 5.25 -34.51
C SER A 421 11.32 6.12 -33.29
N GLN A 422 10.65 5.87 -32.17
CA GLN A 422 10.91 6.52 -30.88
C GLN A 422 11.36 5.52 -29.81
N GLY A 423 11.74 4.30 -30.19
CA GLY A 423 12.18 3.26 -29.24
C GLY A 423 13.32 3.73 -28.33
N ALA A 424 14.29 4.48 -28.88
CA ALA A 424 15.37 5.09 -28.09
C ALA A 424 14.89 6.15 -27.08
N VAL A 425 13.81 6.88 -27.39
CA VAL A 425 13.17 7.85 -26.47
C VAL A 425 12.42 7.14 -25.36
N GLY A 426 11.68 6.06 -25.67
CA GLY A 426 11.03 5.22 -24.67
C GLY A 426 12.03 4.59 -23.70
N LEU A 427 13.13 4.05 -24.24
CA LEU A 427 14.25 3.50 -23.46
C LEU A 427 14.87 4.54 -22.52
N ALA A 428 15.26 5.70 -23.05
CA ALA A 428 15.84 6.78 -22.26
C ALA A 428 14.84 7.34 -21.23
N GLY A 429 13.55 7.38 -21.57
CA GLY A 429 12.48 7.80 -20.67
C GLY A 429 12.30 6.86 -19.47
N VAL A 430 12.18 5.54 -19.69
CA VAL A 430 12.07 4.57 -18.60
C VAL A 430 13.31 4.57 -17.71
N LEU A 431 14.52 4.70 -18.30
CA LEU A 431 15.76 4.82 -17.52
C LEU A 431 15.81 6.13 -16.71
N LEU A 432 15.28 7.23 -17.24
CA LEU A 432 15.17 8.50 -16.51
C LEU A 432 14.17 8.41 -15.36
N VAL A 433 13.03 7.74 -15.52
CA VAL A 433 12.06 7.49 -14.43
C VAL A 433 12.68 6.56 -13.38
N ALA A 434 13.40 5.51 -13.79
CA ALA A 434 14.11 4.64 -12.85
C ALA A 434 15.14 5.42 -12.00
N LEU A 435 15.91 6.31 -12.64
CA LEU A 435 16.83 7.22 -11.96
C LEU A 435 16.09 8.23 -11.06
N ALA A 436 14.93 8.74 -11.47
CA ALA A 436 14.10 9.64 -10.68
C ALA A 436 13.55 8.95 -9.42
N VAL A 437 13.07 7.71 -9.53
CA VAL A 437 12.64 6.88 -8.39
C VAL A 437 13.81 6.65 -7.43
N ALA A 438 14.97 6.24 -7.94
CA ALA A 438 16.18 6.09 -7.12
C ALA A 438 16.57 7.43 -6.44
N SER A 439 16.51 8.56 -7.16
CA SER A 439 16.83 9.87 -6.58
C SER A 439 15.85 10.30 -5.49
N GLY A 440 14.57 9.98 -5.63
CA GLY A 440 13.54 10.30 -4.64
C GLY A 440 13.68 9.46 -3.38
N LEU A 441 13.91 8.15 -3.51
CA LEU A 441 14.21 7.26 -2.39
C LEU A 441 15.54 7.66 -1.70
N GLY A 442 16.57 8.02 -2.47
CA GLY A 442 17.84 8.52 -1.92
C GLY A 442 17.68 9.82 -1.15
N LEU A 443 16.85 10.75 -1.63
CA LEU A 443 16.48 11.95 -0.88
C LEU A 443 15.71 11.63 0.40
N CYS A 444 14.83 10.62 0.40
CA CYS A 444 14.14 10.17 1.61
C CYS A 444 15.10 9.59 2.66
N ALA A 445 16.10 8.81 2.23
CA ALA A 445 17.17 8.29 3.08
C ALA A 445 18.00 9.44 3.70
N LEU A 446 18.36 10.45 2.90
CA LEU A 446 19.08 11.64 3.39
C LEU A 446 18.25 12.51 4.35
N LEU A 447 16.92 12.43 4.29
CA LEU A 447 16.00 13.06 5.24
C LEU A 447 15.76 12.23 6.51
N GLY A 448 16.39 11.04 6.63
CA GLY A 448 16.24 10.16 7.80
C GLY A 448 14.91 9.42 7.87
N ILE A 449 14.18 9.29 6.75
CA ILE A 449 12.92 8.52 6.72
C ILE A 449 13.27 7.04 6.60
N ALA A 450 12.97 6.26 7.64
CA ALA A 450 13.17 4.82 7.67
C ALA A 450 12.39 4.10 6.53
N PHE A 451 13.00 3.04 5.99
CA PHE A 451 12.42 2.20 4.94
C PHE A 451 11.68 1.02 5.56
N ASN A 452 10.65 0.54 4.89
CA ASN A 452 9.89 -0.64 5.27
C ASN A 452 9.65 -1.58 4.06
N ALA A 453 9.19 -2.81 4.32
CA ALA A 453 8.93 -3.81 3.28
C ALA A 453 8.03 -3.31 2.12
N ALA A 454 6.98 -2.54 2.43
CA ALA A 454 6.09 -1.99 1.40
C ALA A 454 6.78 -0.94 0.51
N THR A 455 7.65 -0.10 1.08
CA THR A 455 8.42 0.90 0.33
C THR A 455 9.47 0.28 -0.59
N THR A 456 10.08 -0.84 -0.21
CA THR A 456 11.09 -1.49 -1.06
C THR A 456 10.45 -2.38 -2.12
N GLN A 457 9.28 -2.97 -1.86
CA GLN A 457 8.62 -3.90 -2.79
C GLN A 457 7.58 -3.27 -3.70
N VAL A 458 6.75 -2.34 -3.23
CA VAL A 458 5.58 -1.83 -3.98
C VAL A 458 5.86 -0.47 -4.62
N LEU A 459 6.48 0.45 -3.87
CA LEU A 459 6.66 1.84 -4.29
C LEU A 459 7.44 2.00 -5.62
N PRO A 460 8.51 1.23 -5.93
CA PRO A 460 9.26 1.41 -7.17
C PRO A 460 8.41 1.12 -8.42
N PHE A 461 7.55 0.09 -8.37
CA PHE A 461 6.65 -0.25 -9.47
C PHE A 461 5.50 0.76 -9.60
N LEU A 462 4.91 1.19 -8.47
CA LEU A 462 3.86 2.20 -8.45
C LEU A 462 4.34 3.54 -9.04
N ALA A 463 5.50 4.01 -8.59
CA ALA A 463 6.09 5.25 -9.05
C ALA A 463 6.53 5.19 -10.52
N LEU A 464 7.08 4.05 -10.96
CA LEU A 464 7.42 3.84 -12.37
C LEU A 464 6.16 3.88 -13.25
N GLY A 465 5.06 3.22 -12.84
CA GLY A 465 3.80 3.26 -13.57
C GLY A 465 3.26 4.69 -13.77
N ILE A 466 3.29 5.50 -12.70
CA ILE A 466 2.88 6.91 -12.74
C ILE A 466 3.80 7.72 -13.68
N GLY A 467 5.12 7.59 -13.54
CA GLY A 467 6.07 8.40 -14.32
C GLY A 467 6.19 8.04 -15.79
N VAL A 468 5.91 6.78 -16.13
CA VAL A 468 5.92 6.32 -17.52
C VAL A 468 4.71 6.85 -18.31
N ASP A 469 3.54 7.05 -17.67
CA ASP A 469 2.36 7.64 -18.31
C ASP A 469 2.61 9.07 -18.81
N ASP A 470 3.16 9.95 -17.96
CA ASP A 470 3.50 11.33 -18.34
C ASP A 470 4.52 11.37 -19.50
N ILE A 471 5.45 10.41 -19.55
CA ILE A 471 6.44 10.25 -20.63
C ILE A 471 5.78 9.82 -21.94
N PHE A 472 4.86 8.86 -21.91
CA PHE A 472 4.08 8.44 -23.08
C PHE A 472 3.27 9.61 -23.64
N LEU A 473 2.58 10.34 -22.77
CA LEU A 473 1.75 11.48 -23.12
C LEU A 473 2.57 12.60 -23.80
N LEU A 474 3.73 12.96 -23.23
CA LEU A 474 4.63 13.95 -23.83
C LEU A 474 5.23 13.47 -25.15
N ALA A 475 5.72 12.23 -25.23
CA ALA A 475 6.35 11.71 -26.44
C ALA A 475 5.37 11.53 -27.62
N HIS A 476 4.10 11.21 -27.33
CA HIS A 476 3.04 11.17 -28.33
C HIS A 476 2.68 12.58 -28.81
N ALA A 477 2.42 13.52 -27.88
CA ALA A 477 2.09 14.91 -28.21
C ALA A 477 3.23 15.62 -28.98
N PHE A 478 4.48 15.27 -28.71
CA PHE A 478 5.65 15.76 -29.45
C PHE A 478 5.62 15.35 -30.93
N THR A 479 5.00 14.22 -31.28
CA THR A 479 4.82 13.80 -32.68
C THR A 479 3.56 14.35 -33.35
N GLU A 480 2.55 14.79 -32.58
CA GLU A 480 1.34 15.44 -33.10
C GLU A 480 1.46 16.99 -33.10
N ALA A 481 2.68 17.53 -32.97
CA ALA A 481 2.93 18.96 -33.01
C ALA A 481 2.60 19.55 -34.41
N PRO A 482 2.05 20.78 -34.49
CA PRO A 482 1.57 21.33 -35.77
C PRO A 482 2.67 21.46 -36.83
N PRO A 483 2.43 21.03 -38.09
CA PRO A 483 3.39 21.16 -39.18
C PRO A 483 3.68 22.64 -39.46
N GLY A 484 4.96 23.00 -39.53
CA GLY A 484 5.43 24.37 -39.77
C GLY A 484 5.90 25.14 -38.53
N THR A 485 5.85 24.55 -37.34
CA THR A 485 6.56 25.10 -36.17
C THR A 485 8.09 25.05 -36.37
N PRO A 486 8.88 26.03 -35.87
CA PRO A 486 10.33 26.06 -36.09
C PRO A 486 11.08 25.16 -35.10
N LEU A 487 12.26 24.66 -35.51
CA LEU A 487 13.08 23.72 -34.73
C LEU A 487 13.43 24.20 -33.31
N GLN A 488 13.51 25.52 -33.11
CA GLN A 488 13.84 26.14 -31.82
C GLN A 488 12.64 26.26 -30.87
N GLU A 489 11.41 26.10 -31.36
CA GLU A 489 10.18 26.30 -30.56
C GLU A 489 9.34 25.02 -30.41
N HIS A 490 9.58 23.94 -31.19
CA HIS A 490 8.81 22.68 -31.10
C HIS A 490 8.63 22.15 -29.67
N THR A 491 9.71 22.11 -28.87
CA THR A 491 9.68 21.63 -27.48
C THR A 491 8.91 22.57 -26.56
N GLY A 492 9.01 23.88 -26.80
CA GLY A 492 8.17 24.89 -26.14
C GLY A 492 6.69 24.70 -26.46
N GLU A 493 6.35 24.44 -27.73
CA GLU A 493 4.97 24.20 -28.16
C GLU A 493 4.38 22.91 -27.57
N CYS A 494 5.15 21.82 -27.57
CA CYS A 494 4.76 20.57 -26.92
C CYS A 494 4.48 20.77 -25.41
N LEU A 495 5.38 21.46 -24.71
CA LEU A 495 5.23 21.71 -23.27
C LEU A 495 4.08 22.70 -22.98
N ARG A 496 3.81 23.65 -23.88
CA ARG A 496 2.66 24.58 -23.84
C ARG A 496 1.31 23.85 -23.96
N ARG A 497 1.24 22.80 -24.79
CA ARG A 497 0.00 22.03 -25.03
C ARG A 497 -0.24 20.97 -23.96
N THR A 498 0.79 20.21 -23.60
CA THR A 498 0.65 18.97 -22.81
C THR A 498 1.20 19.11 -21.38
N GLY A 499 2.21 19.95 -21.17
CA GLY A 499 2.84 20.14 -19.86
C GLY A 499 1.90 20.70 -18.79
N THR A 500 0.83 21.43 -19.16
CA THR A 500 -0.21 21.83 -18.21
C THR A 500 -1.02 20.66 -17.67
N SER A 501 -1.19 19.59 -18.46
CA SER A 501 -1.88 18.37 -18.03
C SER A 501 -1.00 17.55 -17.09
N VAL A 502 0.27 17.34 -17.48
CA VAL A 502 1.29 16.64 -16.67
C VAL A 502 1.54 17.33 -15.32
N ALA A 503 1.59 18.66 -15.30
CA ALA A 503 1.68 19.40 -14.04
C ALA A 503 0.43 19.22 -13.16
N LEU A 504 -0.76 19.18 -13.74
CA LEU A 504 -2.01 18.98 -12.98
C LEU A 504 -2.09 17.56 -12.39
N THR A 505 -1.76 16.52 -13.16
CA THR A 505 -1.74 15.12 -12.69
C THR A 505 -0.69 14.94 -11.59
N SER A 506 0.56 15.35 -11.85
CA SER A 506 1.66 15.25 -10.89
C SER A 506 1.40 16.01 -9.58
N ILE A 507 0.90 17.25 -9.62
CA ILE A 507 0.56 18.02 -8.41
C ILE A 507 -0.59 17.34 -7.66
N ASN A 508 -1.61 16.83 -8.36
CA ASN A 508 -2.72 16.11 -7.73
C ASN A 508 -2.24 14.82 -7.03
N HIS A 509 -1.37 14.03 -7.66
CA HIS A 509 -0.77 12.85 -7.04
C HIS A 509 0.09 13.21 -5.82
N MET A 510 0.93 14.25 -5.92
CA MET A 510 1.74 14.73 -4.80
C MET A 510 0.87 15.16 -3.62
N VAL A 511 -0.19 15.95 -3.85
CA VAL A 511 -1.14 16.36 -2.80
C VAL A 511 -1.89 15.16 -2.22
N ALA A 512 -2.31 14.19 -3.04
CA ALA A 512 -2.98 12.98 -2.56
C ALA A 512 -2.08 12.15 -1.64
N PHE A 513 -0.80 11.96 -1.99
CA PHE A 513 0.16 11.26 -1.12
C PHE A 513 0.50 12.06 0.14
N PHE A 514 0.62 13.39 0.07
CA PHE A 514 0.76 14.22 1.28
C PHE A 514 -0.46 14.16 2.21
N MET A 515 -1.68 14.08 1.67
CA MET A 515 -2.89 13.88 2.48
C MET A 515 -2.93 12.47 3.10
N ALA A 516 -2.44 11.45 2.39
CA ALA A 516 -2.30 10.09 2.93
C ALA A 516 -1.27 10.02 4.08
N ALA A 517 -0.28 10.91 4.12
CA ALA A 517 0.70 11.00 5.22
C ALA A 517 0.12 11.53 6.56
N LEU A 518 -1.18 11.90 6.59
CA LEU A 518 -1.91 12.18 7.83
C LEU A 518 -2.38 10.90 8.55
N VAL A 519 -2.24 9.72 7.93
CA VAL A 519 -2.55 8.43 8.58
C VAL A 519 -1.60 8.20 9.76
N PRO A 520 -2.12 7.85 10.96
CA PRO A 520 -1.31 7.74 12.18
C PRO A 520 -0.32 6.56 12.21
N ILE A 521 -0.53 5.55 11.36
CA ILE A 521 0.30 4.33 11.30
C ILE A 521 1.68 4.66 10.68
N PRO A 522 2.81 4.49 11.41
CA PRO A 522 4.12 4.93 10.96
C PRO A 522 4.56 4.35 9.61
N ALA A 523 4.33 3.05 9.38
CA ALA A 523 4.68 2.40 8.11
C ALA A 523 3.98 3.04 6.89
N LEU A 524 2.68 3.34 7.02
CA LEU A 524 1.90 3.96 5.94
C LEU A 524 2.24 5.44 5.77
N ARG A 525 2.55 6.14 6.86
CA ARG A 525 3.03 7.53 6.85
C ARG A 525 4.40 7.66 6.18
N ALA A 526 5.34 6.78 6.49
CA ALA A 526 6.63 6.71 5.81
C ALA A 526 6.45 6.41 4.32
N PHE A 527 5.66 5.39 3.97
CA PHE A 527 5.36 5.03 2.58
C PHE A 527 4.77 6.19 1.77
N SER A 528 3.78 6.90 2.32
CA SER A 528 3.11 8.01 1.63
C SER A 528 3.99 9.26 1.51
N LEU A 529 4.83 9.58 2.51
CA LEU A 529 5.83 10.64 2.40
C LEU A 529 6.89 10.31 1.34
N GLN A 530 7.40 9.07 1.32
CA GLN A 530 8.33 8.63 0.28
C GLN A 530 7.69 8.68 -1.11
N ALA A 531 6.44 8.26 -1.25
CA ALA A 531 5.70 8.34 -2.51
C ALA A 531 5.51 9.78 -3.00
N ALA A 532 5.18 10.72 -2.11
CA ALA A 532 5.05 12.14 -2.45
C ALA A 532 6.39 12.73 -2.97
N ILE A 533 7.51 12.41 -2.30
CA ILE A 533 8.85 12.87 -2.69
C ILE A 533 9.28 12.25 -4.02
N VAL A 534 9.06 10.94 -4.20
CA VAL A 534 9.37 10.22 -5.45
C VAL A 534 8.55 10.75 -6.63
N VAL A 535 7.25 11.00 -6.46
CA VAL A 535 6.40 11.63 -7.49
C VAL A 535 6.86 13.05 -7.81
N GLY A 536 7.30 13.82 -6.81
CA GLY A 536 7.90 15.15 -7.02
C GLY A 536 9.21 15.10 -7.82
N CYS A 537 10.08 14.13 -7.53
CA CYS A 537 11.33 13.91 -8.28
C CYS A 537 11.04 13.46 -9.73
N ASN A 538 10.06 12.58 -9.92
CA ASN A 538 9.59 12.17 -11.23
C ASN A 538 9.03 13.35 -12.04
N PHE A 539 8.15 14.16 -11.46
CA PHE A 539 7.63 15.38 -12.09
C PHE A 539 8.75 16.32 -12.54
N ALA A 540 9.76 16.55 -11.70
CA ALA A 540 10.93 17.34 -12.06
C ALA A 540 11.74 16.71 -13.21
N ALA A 541 11.96 15.40 -13.20
CA ALA A 541 12.66 14.69 -14.27
C ALA A 541 11.91 14.77 -15.61
N VAL A 542 10.59 14.55 -15.59
CA VAL A 542 9.73 14.53 -16.79
C VAL A 542 9.48 15.94 -17.36
N MET A 543 9.47 16.99 -16.53
CA MET A 543 9.29 18.37 -17.02
C MET A 543 10.59 19.09 -17.39
N LEU A 544 11.74 18.70 -16.82
CA LEU A 544 13.02 19.39 -17.05
C LEU A 544 13.98 18.59 -17.93
N VAL A 545 14.13 17.28 -17.69
CA VAL A 545 15.17 16.44 -18.32
C VAL A 545 14.61 15.69 -19.53
N PHE A 546 13.41 15.14 -19.45
CA PHE A 546 12.80 14.43 -20.57
C PHE A 546 12.60 15.28 -21.85
N PRO A 547 12.21 16.58 -21.78
CA PRO A 547 12.12 17.42 -22.98
C PRO A 547 13.49 17.69 -23.62
N ALA A 548 14.57 17.62 -22.85
CA ALA A 548 15.93 17.64 -23.40
C ALA A 548 16.24 16.36 -24.20
N VAL A 549 15.78 15.18 -23.75
CA VAL A 549 15.87 13.93 -24.52
C VAL A 549 15.07 14.04 -25.84
N LEU A 550 13.83 14.54 -25.79
CA LEU A 550 13.01 14.78 -26.98
C LEU A 550 13.67 15.75 -27.97
N SER A 551 14.33 16.81 -27.48
CA SER A 551 15.05 17.78 -28.33
C SER A 551 16.26 17.18 -29.07
N LEU A 552 16.99 16.26 -28.43
CA LEU A 552 18.11 15.56 -29.05
C LEU A 552 17.61 14.55 -30.09
N ASP A 553 16.51 13.87 -29.80
CA ASP A 553 15.87 12.95 -30.73
C ASP A 553 15.29 13.66 -31.97
N LEU A 554 14.69 14.85 -31.79
CA LEU A 554 14.28 15.74 -32.88
C LEU A 554 15.47 16.08 -33.80
N HIS A 555 16.63 16.42 -33.23
CA HIS A 555 17.85 16.70 -34.02
C HIS A 555 18.34 15.44 -34.75
N ARG A 556 18.29 14.26 -34.12
CA ARG A 556 18.60 12.96 -34.75
C ARG A 556 17.67 12.66 -35.94
N ARG A 557 16.35 12.85 -35.79
CA ARG A 557 15.36 12.66 -36.86
C ARG A 557 15.57 13.60 -38.02
N HIS A 558 15.89 14.88 -37.75
CA HIS A 558 16.23 15.85 -38.79
C HIS A 558 17.48 15.41 -39.59
N CYS A 559 18.44 14.74 -38.94
CA CYS A 559 19.60 14.13 -39.59
C CYS A 559 19.39 12.69 -40.10
N GLN A 560 18.16 12.16 -40.10
CA GLN A 560 17.78 10.85 -40.68
C GLN A 560 18.68 9.65 -40.27
N ARG A 561 19.04 9.58 -38.98
CA ARG A 561 19.85 8.49 -38.40
C ARG A 561 18.98 7.43 -37.70
N LEU A 562 19.40 6.17 -37.75
CA LEU A 562 18.72 5.05 -37.08
C LEU A 562 18.79 5.12 -35.55
N ASP A 563 17.80 4.52 -34.87
CA ASP A 563 17.61 4.57 -33.40
C ASP A 563 18.70 3.83 -32.60
N VAL A 564 19.05 2.60 -32.98
CA VAL A 564 19.86 1.67 -32.15
C VAL A 564 21.34 1.71 -32.51
N LEU A 565 21.68 2.15 -33.71
CA LEU A 565 23.07 2.27 -34.21
C LEU A 565 23.27 3.63 -34.87
N CYS A 566 23.49 4.67 -34.03
CA CYS A 566 23.58 6.10 -34.39
C CYS A 566 24.66 6.49 -35.42
N CYS A 567 25.44 5.52 -35.93
CA CYS A 567 26.54 5.71 -36.87
C CYS A 567 26.13 5.51 -38.35
N PHE A 568 25.02 4.82 -38.63
CA PHE A 568 24.56 4.61 -40.01
C PHE A 568 23.54 5.68 -40.44
N SER A 569 23.97 6.62 -41.28
CA SER A 569 23.08 7.59 -41.96
C SER A 569 22.55 7.00 -43.27
N ARG A 570 21.25 7.18 -43.55
CA ARG A 570 20.63 6.62 -44.76
C ARG A 570 20.88 7.47 -46.02
N TYR A 571 21.16 8.78 -45.92
CA TYR A 571 21.69 9.63 -47.00
C TYR A 571 22.16 11.02 -46.49
N ARG A 572 23.36 11.45 -46.90
CA ARG A 572 24.06 12.76 -46.66
C ARG A 572 24.49 13.09 -45.20
N PRO A 573 25.59 13.87 -45.04
CA PRO A 573 26.02 14.45 -43.76
C PRO A 573 25.25 15.74 -43.43
N CYS A 574 24.97 15.96 -42.15
CA CYS A 574 24.44 17.23 -41.65
C CYS A 574 25.56 18.28 -41.58
N ILE A 575 25.33 19.45 -42.19
CA ILE A 575 26.23 20.62 -42.10
C ILE A 575 26.01 21.27 -40.73
N PRO A 576 27.04 21.40 -39.86
CA PRO A 576 26.93 22.23 -38.66
C PRO A 576 27.01 23.71 -39.04
N THR A 577 26.15 24.55 -38.43
CA THR A 577 26.30 26.00 -38.52
C THR A 577 27.58 26.44 -37.82
N PRO A 578 28.51 27.14 -38.49
CA PRO A 578 29.78 27.54 -37.89
C PRO A 578 29.60 28.70 -36.89
N PRO A 579 30.39 28.74 -35.80
CA PRO A 579 30.38 29.85 -34.87
C PRO A 579 31.23 31.03 -35.39
N GLY A 580 30.61 32.21 -35.47
CA GLY A 580 31.25 33.53 -35.39
C GLY A 580 32.35 33.87 -36.41
N LEU A 581 32.04 34.79 -37.34
CA LEU A 581 33.04 35.70 -37.89
C LEU A 581 32.54 37.15 -37.77
N ILE A 582 33.44 37.99 -37.28
CA ILE A 582 33.20 39.38 -36.90
C ILE A 582 33.17 40.24 -38.17
N SER A 583 32.17 41.12 -38.27
CA SER A 583 32.33 42.38 -39.00
C SER A 583 31.69 43.51 -38.20
N SER A 584 32.44 44.60 -38.03
CA SER A 584 32.23 45.68 -37.09
C SER A 584 31.35 46.80 -37.65
N GLY A 585 30.34 47.23 -36.89
CA GLY A 585 29.54 48.44 -37.14
C GLY A 585 28.67 48.75 -35.91
N PRO A 586 28.55 50.01 -35.45
CA PRO A 586 28.28 50.29 -34.03
C PRO A 586 26.80 50.32 -33.59
N ILE A 587 26.66 50.28 -32.27
CA ILE A 587 25.42 50.25 -31.48
C ILE A 587 24.75 51.63 -31.43
N THR A 588 23.44 51.74 -31.75
CA THR A 588 22.49 52.57 -30.94
C THR A 588 20.99 52.28 -31.22
N SER A 589 20.23 52.12 -30.13
CA SER A 589 18.82 52.48 -29.86
C SER A 589 17.76 52.70 -30.98
N CYS A 590 16.61 52.05 -30.80
CA CYS A 590 15.26 52.44 -31.27
C CYS A 590 14.76 53.76 -30.62
N PRO A 591 13.58 54.34 -30.99
CA PRO A 591 12.87 54.52 -32.28
C PRO A 591 12.52 56.05 -32.46
N PRO A 592 11.35 56.53 -32.99
CA PRO A 592 10.47 56.18 -34.12
C PRO A 592 10.24 57.36 -35.15
N THR A 593 9.40 57.10 -36.16
CA THR A 593 8.46 58.04 -36.87
C THR A 593 8.93 59.18 -37.81
N SER A 594 8.19 59.27 -38.94
CA SER A 594 7.91 60.46 -39.77
C SER A 594 9.03 60.92 -40.73
N ILE A 595 8.82 61.67 -41.83
CA ILE A 595 7.68 61.97 -42.74
C ILE A 595 8.31 62.63 -43.99
N SER A 596 7.86 62.32 -45.22
CA SER A 596 8.11 63.10 -46.47
C SER A 596 9.59 63.33 -46.89
N THR A 597 9.97 63.82 -48.09
CA THR A 597 9.36 63.91 -49.44
C THR A 597 10.51 63.96 -50.48
N ASP A 598 10.12 63.99 -51.76
CA ASP A 598 10.81 64.66 -52.88
C ASP A 598 11.57 63.83 -53.95
N LEU A 599 11.14 64.16 -55.17
CA LEU A 599 11.31 63.60 -56.53
C LEU A 599 12.54 64.31 -57.22
N PRO A 600 12.83 64.15 -58.54
CA PRO A 600 13.41 63.01 -59.29
C PRO A 600 14.53 63.53 -60.25
N PRO A 601 14.51 63.32 -61.60
CA PRO A 601 14.59 62.15 -62.50
C PRO A 601 16.02 62.09 -63.18
N PRO A 602 16.34 61.50 -64.38
CA PRO A 602 15.47 60.90 -65.42
C PRO A 602 15.92 59.68 -66.29
N LEU A 603 14.89 59.08 -66.94
CA LEU A 603 14.83 58.42 -68.29
C LEU A 603 15.68 57.16 -68.57
N SER A 604 15.18 56.09 -69.23
CA SER A 604 14.31 56.05 -70.44
C SER A 604 13.63 54.69 -70.74
N ALA A 605 12.41 54.72 -71.32
CA ALA A 605 11.77 53.75 -72.27
C ALA A 605 11.57 52.25 -71.89
N SER A 606 10.54 51.50 -72.34
CA SER A 606 9.20 51.80 -72.92
C SER A 606 8.33 50.53 -73.10
N SER A 607 7.00 50.68 -73.21
CA SER A 607 5.95 49.74 -73.73
C SER A 607 5.16 48.82 -72.77
N SER A 608 3.87 48.64 -73.11
CA SER A 608 2.75 47.94 -72.42
C SER A 608 1.69 47.56 -73.51
N PRO A 609 0.46 47.04 -73.27
CA PRO A 609 -0.21 46.65 -72.02
C PRO A 609 -1.02 45.31 -72.01
N CYS A 610 -1.53 44.97 -70.82
CA CYS A 610 -2.73 44.20 -70.42
C CYS A 610 -3.49 43.24 -71.38
N SER A 611 -3.85 42.06 -70.84
CA SER A 611 -4.99 41.24 -71.29
C SER A 611 -5.84 40.81 -70.09
N ALA A 612 -7.16 41.02 -70.17
CA ALA A 612 -8.11 40.59 -69.15
C ALA A 612 -8.58 39.14 -69.40
N ARG A 613 -8.81 38.36 -68.34
CA ARG A 613 -9.53 37.07 -68.42
C ARG A 613 -10.63 37.00 -67.38
N VAL A 614 -11.87 36.90 -67.87
CA VAL A 614 -13.05 36.51 -67.12
C VAL A 614 -13.05 34.99 -66.97
N ILE A 615 -13.29 34.48 -65.76
CA ILE A 615 -13.53 33.05 -65.53
C ILE A 615 -14.95 32.90 -64.99
N GLN A 616 -15.87 32.49 -65.88
CA GLN A 616 -17.16 31.93 -65.47
C GLN A 616 -16.95 30.46 -65.12
N ILE A 617 -17.58 29.98 -64.04
CA ILE A 617 -17.66 28.56 -63.71
C ILE A 617 -19.14 28.17 -63.77
N LEU A 618 -19.50 27.37 -64.78
CA LEU A 618 -20.80 26.70 -64.92
C LEU A 618 -20.56 25.18 -64.76
N PRO A 619 -21.42 24.43 -64.04
CA PRO A 619 -21.11 23.04 -63.67
C PRO A 619 -21.74 21.98 -64.60
N GLN A 620 -21.11 20.79 -64.54
CA GLN A 620 -21.74 19.45 -64.57
C GLN A 620 -22.00 18.70 -65.90
N GLU A 621 -21.58 17.42 -65.92
CA GLU A 621 -22.17 16.21 -66.53
C GLU A 621 -21.63 15.06 -65.64
N LEU A 622 -22.36 14.29 -64.82
CA LEU A 622 -23.62 13.53 -64.89
C LEU A 622 -23.42 12.06 -65.35
N GLY A 623 -23.86 11.13 -64.49
CA GLY A 623 -23.88 9.69 -64.72
C GLY A 623 -25.17 9.09 -64.15
N ASP A 624 -26.00 8.59 -65.06
CA ASP A 624 -27.37 8.06 -64.94
C ASP A 624 -27.84 7.34 -63.64
N ARG A 625 -28.94 7.84 -63.03
CA ARG A 625 -30.29 7.19 -63.09
C ARG A 625 -31.39 7.84 -62.21
N THR A 626 -32.42 8.38 -62.86
CA THR A 626 -33.86 8.49 -62.46
C THR A 626 -34.31 9.27 -61.19
N VAL A 627 -35.44 10.00 -61.33
CA VAL A 627 -35.98 11.08 -60.47
C VAL A 627 -37.51 10.90 -60.28
N PRO A 628 -38.15 11.23 -59.13
CA PRO A 628 -39.00 12.45 -59.06
C PRO A 628 -39.15 13.20 -57.69
N VAL A 629 -39.01 14.54 -57.77
CA VAL A 629 -39.93 15.62 -57.27
C VAL A 629 -40.15 15.83 -55.74
N GLY A 630 -40.09 17.07 -55.18
CA GLY A 630 -39.69 18.35 -55.80
C GLY A 630 -39.79 19.63 -54.92
N ILE A 631 -39.16 20.70 -55.45
CA ILE A 631 -39.39 22.16 -55.32
C ILE A 631 -39.34 22.85 -53.93
N ALA A 632 -38.23 23.56 -53.67
CA ALA A 632 -38.20 25.02 -53.57
C ALA A 632 -36.75 25.54 -53.73
N HIS A 633 -36.47 26.35 -54.77
CA HIS A 633 -35.16 26.96 -54.99
C HIS A 633 -35.08 28.35 -54.34
N LEU A 634 -33.98 28.62 -53.61
CA LEU A 634 -33.59 29.96 -53.18
C LEU A 634 -32.28 30.34 -53.90
N THR A 635 -32.39 31.20 -54.91
CA THR A 635 -31.25 31.82 -55.59
C THR A 635 -30.96 33.19 -55.01
N ALA A 636 -29.80 33.36 -54.38
CA ALA A 636 -29.26 34.66 -54.00
C ALA A 636 -28.11 35.03 -54.94
N THR A 637 -28.30 36.07 -55.76
CA THR A 637 -27.25 36.62 -56.62
C THR A 637 -26.59 37.82 -55.94
N VAL A 638 -25.27 37.80 -55.82
CA VAL A 638 -24.48 38.96 -55.40
C VAL A 638 -23.87 39.59 -56.64
N GLN A 639 -24.27 40.80 -56.97
CA GLN A 639 -23.63 41.62 -58.01
C GLN A 639 -22.59 42.53 -57.36
N ALA A 640 -21.35 42.47 -57.85
CA ALA A 640 -20.28 43.39 -57.49
C ALA A 640 -19.78 44.09 -58.76
N PHE A 641 -19.73 45.41 -58.74
CA PHE A 641 -19.19 46.24 -59.82
C PHE A 641 -17.87 46.85 -59.35
N ALA A 642 -16.86 46.81 -60.21
CA ALA A 642 -15.60 47.54 -60.03
C ALA A 642 -15.49 48.59 -61.13
N HIS A 643 -15.34 49.86 -60.74
CA HIS A 643 -15.06 50.96 -61.64
C HIS A 643 -13.74 51.61 -61.20
N CYS A 644 -12.91 52.01 -62.16
CA CYS A 644 -11.61 52.65 -61.88
C CYS A 644 -11.72 54.14 -62.20
N ASP A 645 -11.53 54.99 -61.20
CA ASP A 645 -11.37 56.44 -61.39
C ASP A 645 -9.88 56.80 -61.39
N ALA A 646 -9.53 57.96 -61.94
CA ALA A 646 -8.18 58.36 -62.34
C ALA A 646 -7.20 58.70 -61.20
N SER A 647 -7.49 58.27 -59.96
CA SER A 647 -6.71 58.56 -58.75
C SER A 647 -6.46 57.33 -57.87
N SER A 648 -6.19 56.17 -58.50
CA SER A 648 -5.53 54.98 -57.91
C SER A 648 -5.88 54.63 -56.45
N GLN A 649 -7.16 54.43 -56.15
CA GLN A 649 -7.63 53.72 -54.96
C GLN A 649 -8.69 52.67 -55.34
N HIS A 650 -8.59 51.47 -54.77
CA HIS A 650 -9.59 50.41 -54.97
C HIS A 650 -10.69 50.50 -53.91
N VAL A 651 -11.85 51.04 -54.28
CA VAL A 651 -13.06 51.02 -53.44
C VAL A 651 -14.00 49.93 -53.94
N VAL A 652 -14.33 48.96 -53.09
CA VAL A 652 -15.30 47.90 -53.38
C VAL A 652 -16.56 48.17 -52.57
N THR A 653 -17.62 48.61 -53.23
CA THR A 653 -18.91 48.92 -52.59
C THR A 653 -19.87 47.73 -52.74
N ILE A 654 -20.24 47.10 -51.64
CA ILE A 654 -21.24 46.01 -51.61
C ILE A 654 -22.50 46.54 -50.93
N LEU A 655 -23.64 46.54 -51.62
CA LEU A 655 -24.94 46.84 -51.02
C LEU A 655 -25.54 45.58 -50.35
N PRO A 656 -26.14 45.69 -49.15
CA PRO A 656 -26.80 44.57 -48.49
C PRO A 656 -28.25 44.38 -48.96
N PRO A 657 -28.73 43.14 -49.18
CA PRO A 657 -30.15 42.85 -49.39
C PRO A 657 -30.96 42.94 -48.08
N ARG A 658 -32.19 43.48 -48.14
CA ARG A 658 -33.13 43.62 -47.01
C ARG A 658 -34.28 42.62 -47.08
N ALA A 659 -34.71 42.11 -45.92
CA ALA A 659 -36.07 41.64 -45.62
C ALA A 659 -36.37 41.74 -44.10
N HIS A 660 -37.62 41.97 -43.70
CA HIS A 660 -38.10 42.23 -42.32
C HIS A 660 -38.86 40.99 -41.77
N LEU A 661 -38.62 40.46 -40.54
CA LEU A 661 -39.20 40.78 -39.19
C LEU A 661 -40.70 40.39 -39.01
N VAL A 662 -41.27 40.05 -37.82
CA VAL A 662 -41.00 40.35 -36.37
C VAL A 662 -41.31 39.09 -35.45
N PRO A 663 -41.45 39.12 -34.07
CA PRO A 663 -41.53 37.93 -33.15
C PRO A 663 -42.99 37.72 -32.58
N PRO A 664 -43.35 37.15 -31.38
CA PRO A 664 -42.66 36.58 -30.16
C PRO A 664 -43.27 35.20 -29.69
N PRO A 665 -43.35 34.73 -28.39
CA PRO A 665 -42.78 35.15 -27.08
C PRO A 665 -42.24 34.05 -26.08
N SER A 666 -41.66 34.54 -24.97
CA SER A 666 -41.60 34.06 -23.56
C SER A 666 -40.77 32.83 -23.05
N ASP A 667 -39.83 33.17 -22.16
CA ASP A 667 -39.08 32.44 -21.09
C ASP A 667 -39.99 31.81 -19.97
N PRO A 668 -39.52 31.12 -18.88
CA PRO A 668 -38.16 31.17 -18.26
C PRO A 668 -37.55 29.93 -17.53
N LEU A 669 -36.29 30.12 -17.11
CA LEU A 669 -35.55 29.56 -15.93
C LEU A 669 -35.46 28.04 -15.64
N GLY A 670 -34.22 27.53 -15.52
CA GLY A 670 -33.88 26.25 -14.88
C GLY A 670 -32.36 26.08 -14.71
N SER A 671 -31.89 25.94 -13.47
CA SER A 671 -30.47 25.92 -13.05
C SER A 671 -29.85 24.51 -12.96
N GLU A 672 -28.59 24.41 -12.44
CA GLU A 672 -27.83 23.19 -12.08
C GLU A 672 -27.11 22.46 -13.25
N LEU A 673 -25.90 21.90 -13.15
CA LEU A 673 -24.83 21.93 -12.12
C LEU A 673 -23.48 21.53 -12.79
N PHE A 674 -22.33 21.88 -12.20
CA PHE A 674 -21.00 21.49 -12.71
C PHE A 674 -20.71 19.99 -12.58
N SER A 675 -19.93 19.43 -13.50
CA SER A 675 -19.20 18.18 -13.32
C SER A 675 -17.86 18.21 -14.09
N PRO A 676 -16.75 17.75 -13.50
CA PRO A 676 -15.43 17.77 -14.15
C PRO A 676 -15.24 16.53 -15.03
N GLY A 677 -14.77 16.73 -16.26
CA GLY A 677 -14.44 15.64 -17.17
C GLY A 677 -13.53 16.11 -18.31
N GLY A 678 -12.34 15.53 -18.40
CA GLY A 678 -11.38 15.85 -19.47
C GLY A 678 -11.96 15.54 -20.84
N SER A 679 -12.00 16.55 -21.72
CA SER A 679 -12.66 16.41 -23.03
C SER A 679 -11.65 16.10 -24.13
N THR A 680 -11.69 14.87 -24.65
CA THR A 680 -10.90 14.36 -25.78
C THR A 680 -11.34 14.93 -27.14
N ARG A 681 -11.78 16.20 -27.21
CA ARG A 681 -12.48 16.77 -28.38
C ARG A 681 -11.60 17.39 -29.46
N ASP A 682 -10.31 17.62 -29.22
CA ASP A 682 -9.40 18.29 -30.17
C ASP A 682 -8.61 17.35 -31.09
N LEU A 683 -9.06 16.10 -31.27
CA LEU A 683 -8.46 15.11 -32.18
C LEU A 683 -9.11 15.06 -33.57
N LEU A 684 -9.96 16.04 -33.92
CA LEU A 684 -10.83 16.01 -35.11
C LEU A 684 -10.73 17.25 -36.00
N GLY A 685 -9.52 17.77 -36.24
CA GLY A 685 -9.38 19.01 -37.01
C GLY A 685 -8.02 19.40 -37.56
N GLN A 686 -7.27 18.49 -38.22
CA GLN A 686 -6.35 18.85 -39.32
C GLN A 686 -5.73 17.60 -39.98
N GLU A 687 -6.09 17.35 -41.25
CA GLU A 687 -5.17 17.26 -42.41
C GLU A 687 -5.92 16.65 -43.61
N GLU A 688 -6.40 17.52 -44.51
CA GLU A 688 -6.35 17.21 -45.95
C GLU A 688 -5.11 17.90 -46.52
N GLY A 689 -4.23 17.11 -47.12
CA GLY A 689 -2.89 17.56 -47.50
C GLY A 689 -2.15 16.51 -48.34
N THR A 690 -2.73 16.15 -49.49
CA THR A 690 -2.17 15.14 -50.41
C THR A 690 -0.77 15.52 -50.90
N ARG A 691 0.26 14.85 -50.37
CA ARG A 691 1.63 14.94 -50.88
C ARG A 691 2.14 13.55 -51.26
N GLN A 692 2.17 13.26 -52.57
CA GLN A 692 2.68 12.01 -53.11
C GLN A 692 4.16 11.81 -52.75
N LYS A 693 4.49 10.69 -52.12
CA LYS A 693 5.85 10.13 -52.07
C LYS A 693 5.80 8.61 -52.26
N ALA A 694 6.93 8.08 -52.74
CA ALA A 694 7.08 6.79 -53.39
C ALA A 694 6.48 5.58 -52.65
N THR A 695 5.98 4.63 -53.43
CA THR A 695 5.47 3.34 -53.01
C THR A 695 6.52 2.50 -52.30
N CYS A 696 6.22 2.06 -51.08
CA CYS A 696 6.78 0.86 -50.48
C CYS A 696 5.62 -0.10 -50.20
N ASN A 697 5.70 -1.35 -50.65
CA ASN A 697 4.60 -2.30 -50.53
C ASN A 697 4.38 -2.69 -49.05
N SER A 698 3.42 -2.05 -48.39
CA SER A 698 3.02 -2.37 -47.02
C SER A 698 2.06 -3.56 -46.99
N LEU A 699 2.35 -4.58 -46.17
CA LEU A 699 1.42 -5.67 -45.89
C LEU A 699 0.08 -5.13 -45.34
N PRO A 700 -1.07 -5.81 -45.59
CA PRO A 700 -2.39 -5.31 -45.22
C PRO A 700 -2.61 -5.10 -43.71
N CYS A 701 -1.77 -5.69 -42.85
CA CYS A 701 -1.80 -5.46 -41.40
C CYS A 701 -1.29 -4.07 -40.98
N ALA A 702 -0.56 -3.35 -41.85
CA ALA A 702 0.11 -2.08 -41.50
C ALA A 702 -0.81 -0.85 -41.34
N ARG A 703 -2.15 -1.01 -41.46
CA ARG A 703 -3.13 0.09 -41.33
C ARG A 703 -3.78 0.21 -39.95
N TRP A 704 -3.54 -0.72 -39.03
CA TRP A 704 -4.18 -0.73 -37.71
C TRP A 704 -3.45 0.18 -36.71
N ASN A 705 -3.76 1.48 -36.75
CA ASN A 705 -3.37 2.43 -35.70
C ASN A 705 -4.48 2.48 -34.62
N LEU A 706 -4.11 2.50 -33.32
CA LEU A 706 -5.04 2.63 -32.20
C LEU A 706 -5.94 3.87 -32.35
N ALA A 707 -5.39 4.99 -32.83
CA ALA A 707 -6.15 6.21 -33.12
C ALA A 707 -7.20 6.02 -34.24
N HIS A 708 -6.94 5.14 -35.21
CA HIS A 708 -7.89 4.81 -36.26
C HIS A 708 -9.06 3.98 -35.70
N PHE A 709 -8.76 2.94 -34.90
CA PHE A 709 -9.79 2.17 -34.21
C PHE A 709 -10.65 3.06 -33.29
N ALA A 710 -10.02 3.94 -32.51
CA ALA A 710 -10.71 4.87 -31.62
C ALA A 710 -11.67 5.82 -32.38
N ARG A 711 -11.24 6.40 -33.50
CA ARG A 711 -12.05 7.34 -34.29
C ARG A 711 -13.15 6.66 -35.12
N TYR A 712 -12.86 5.53 -35.77
CA TYR A 712 -13.78 4.94 -36.76
C TYR A 712 -14.64 3.78 -36.23
N HIS A 713 -14.28 3.15 -35.11
CA HIS A 713 -15.09 2.09 -34.49
C HIS A 713 -15.62 2.47 -33.11
N PHE A 714 -14.77 2.96 -32.21
CA PHE A 714 -15.15 3.22 -30.82
C PHE A 714 -16.02 4.48 -30.65
N ALA A 715 -15.60 5.62 -31.23
CA ALA A 715 -16.34 6.87 -31.16
C ALA A 715 -17.77 6.80 -31.74
N PRO A 716 -18.03 6.26 -32.95
CA PRO A 716 -19.41 6.16 -33.46
C PRO A 716 -20.27 5.21 -32.63
N LEU A 717 -19.69 4.13 -32.08
CA LEU A 717 -20.40 3.24 -31.14
C LEU A 717 -20.83 4.00 -29.88
N LEU A 718 -19.96 4.81 -29.28
CA LEU A 718 -20.27 5.64 -28.10
C LEU A 718 -21.20 6.82 -28.38
N LEU A 719 -21.30 7.30 -29.63
CA LEU A 719 -22.13 8.44 -29.98
C LEU A 719 -23.63 8.10 -30.10
N GLN A 720 -23.97 6.84 -30.40
CA GLN A 720 -25.34 6.35 -30.49
C GLN A 720 -26.12 6.51 -29.16
N SER A 721 -27.39 6.90 -29.23
CA SER A 721 -28.20 7.13 -28.01
C SER A 721 -28.47 5.84 -27.23
N HIS A 722 -28.64 4.71 -27.91
CA HIS A 722 -28.91 3.41 -27.27
C HIS A 722 -27.70 2.89 -26.49
N SER A 723 -26.48 3.01 -27.03
CA SER A 723 -25.26 2.60 -26.34
C SER A 723 -24.97 3.49 -25.13
N LYS A 724 -25.17 4.82 -25.23
CA LYS A 724 -25.08 5.72 -24.06
C LYS A 724 -26.06 5.31 -22.95
N ALA A 725 -27.30 5.01 -23.30
CA ALA A 725 -28.29 4.54 -22.32
C ALA A 725 -27.86 3.21 -21.67
N MET A 726 -27.40 2.22 -22.45
CA MET A 726 -26.86 0.97 -21.91
C MET A 726 -25.64 1.19 -21.01
N VAL A 727 -24.72 2.06 -21.39
CA VAL A 727 -23.51 2.38 -20.61
C VAL A 727 -23.88 3.05 -19.28
N LEU A 728 -24.83 3.99 -19.27
CA LEU A 728 -25.33 4.62 -18.03
C LEU A 728 -26.04 3.62 -17.12
N VAL A 729 -26.87 2.71 -17.67
CA VAL A 729 -27.51 1.64 -16.89
C VAL A 729 -26.47 0.68 -16.32
N LEU A 730 -25.46 0.30 -17.11
CA LEU A 730 -24.37 -0.59 -16.68
C LEU A 730 -23.53 0.03 -15.56
N PHE A 731 -23.09 1.29 -15.70
CA PHE A 731 -22.36 1.98 -14.64
C PHE A 731 -23.22 2.26 -13.41
N GLY A 732 -24.53 2.53 -13.58
CA GLY A 732 -25.48 2.63 -12.46
C GLY A 732 -25.63 1.32 -11.69
N ALA A 733 -25.74 0.19 -12.40
CA ALA A 733 -25.78 -1.15 -11.79
C ALA A 733 -24.45 -1.51 -11.11
N LEU A 734 -23.31 -1.20 -11.74
CA LEU A 734 -21.98 -1.43 -11.18
C LEU A 734 -21.72 -0.56 -9.93
N LEU A 735 -22.21 0.69 -9.91
CA LEU A 735 -22.18 1.56 -8.74
C LEU A 735 -23.09 1.02 -7.62
N GLY A 736 -24.27 0.50 -7.96
CA GLY A 736 -25.15 -0.20 -7.02
C GLY A 736 -24.50 -1.43 -6.39
N LEU A 737 -23.86 -2.28 -7.21
CA LEU A 737 -23.07 -3.42 -6.71
C LEU A 737 -21.89 -2.98 -5.85
N SER A 738 -21.20 -1.90 -6.23
CA SER A 738 -20.04 -1.39 -5.47
C SER A 738 -20.47 -0.84 -4.10
N LEU A 739 -21.61 -0.14 -4.03
CA LEU A 739 -22.20 0.31 -2.76
C LEU A 739 -22.65 -0.87 -1.89
N TYR A 740 -23.23 -1.91 -2.49
CA TYR A 740 -23.56 -3.14 -1.76
C TYR A 740 -22.29 -3.85 -1.25
N GLY A 741 -21.26 -3.96 -2.08
CA GLY A 741 -19.95 -4.50 -1.70
C GLY A 741 -19.31 -3.73 -0.54
N ALA A 742 -19.42 -2.39 -0.53
CA ALA A 742 -18.97 -1.57 0.59
C ALA A 742 -19.69 -1.86 1.92
N THR A 743 -20.92 -2.39 1.90
CA THR A 743 -21.63 -2.86 3.12
C THR A 743 -21.21 -4.26 3.58
N LEU A 744 -20.40 -4.98 2.80
CA LEU A 744 -19.90 -6.32 3.10
C LEU A 744 -18.40 -6.34 3.49
N VAL A 745 -17.70 -5.20 3.40
CA VAL A 745 -16.30 -5.09 3.84
C VAL A 745 -16.25 -5.32 5.34
N GLN A 746 -15.36 -6.22 5.78
CA GLN A 746 -15.08 -6.49 7.18
C GLN A 746 -13.83 -5.72 7.60
N ASP A 747 -13.86 -5.15 8.81
CA ASP A 747 -12.70 -4.46 9.38
C ASP A 747 -11.71 -5.46 9.97
N GLY A 748 -10.44 -5.37 9.56
CA GLY A 748 -9.34 -6.16 10.09
C GLY A 748 -8.38 -6.67 9.01
N LEU A 749 -7.13 -6.90 9.42
CA LEU A 749 -6.13 -7.63 8.64
C LEU A 749 -5.60 -8.75 9.54
N ALA A 750 -5.69 -10.01 9.10
CA ALA A 750 -5.20 -11.13 9.89
C ALA A 750 -3.72 -11.38 9.60
N LEU A 751 -2.96 -11.82 10.60
CA LEU A 751 -1.54 -12.19 10.40
C LEU A 751 -1.37 -13.32 9.36
N THR A 752 -2.39 -14.18 9.20
CA THR A 752 -2.46 -15.21 8.16
C THR A 752 -2.45 -14.66 6.74
N ASP A 753 -2.90 -13.41 6.51
CA ASP A 753 -2.89 -12.79 5.18
C ASP A 753 -1.49 -12.31 4.78
N VAL A 754 -0.62 -12.10 5.76
CA VAL A 754 0.80 -11.84 5.54
C VAL A 754 1.49 -13.14 5.14
N VAL A 755 1.43 -14.18 5.97
CA VAL A 755 2.23 -15.42 5.82
C VAL A 755 1.93 -16.20 4.52
N PRO A 756 2.93 -16.78 3.82
CA PRO A 756 2.69 -17.44 2.54
C PRO A 756 1.86 -18.72 2.72
N ARG A 757 0.83 -18.90 1.88
CA ARG A 757 -0.01 -20.11 1.90
C ARG A 757 0.79 -21.37 1.60
N GLY A 758 0.45 -22.47 2.26
CA GLY A 758 1.13 -23.77 2.11
C GLY A 758 2.41 -23.92 2.94
N THR A 759 2.74 -22.94 3.79
CA THR A 759 3.81 -23.03 4.79
C THR A 759 3.31 -23.64 6.10
N LYS A 760 4.22 -24.19 6.92
CA LYS A 760 3.84 -24.75 8.23
C LYS A 760 3.41 -23.65 9.21
N GLU A 761 3.98 -22.47 9.04
CA GLU A 761 3.76 -21.25 9.79
C GLU A 761 2.34 -20.71 9.52
N HIS A 762 1.88 -20.73 8.26
CA HIS A 762 0.49 -20.44 7.93
C HIS A 762 -0.46 -21.49 8.53
N ALA A 763 -0.09 -22.78 8.50
CA ALA A 763 -0.90 -23.83 9.12
C ALA A 763 -1.06 -23.61 10.64
N PHE A 764 0.04 -23.30 11.35
CA PHE A 764 0.04 -22.91 12.77
C PHE A 764 -0.94 -21.75 13.04
N LEU A 765 -0.81 -20.63 12.32
CA LEU A 765 -1.64 -19.45 12.56
C LEU A 765 -3.12 -19.73 12.26
N SER A 766 -3.41 -20.53 11.22
CA SER A 766 -4.78 -20.96 10.92
C SER A 766 -5.38 -21.84 12.01
N ALA A 767 -4.58 -22.75 12.60
CA ALA A 767 -4.98 -23.59 13.72
C ALA A 767 -5.20 -22.78 15.00
N GLN A 768 -4.34 -21.79 15.28
CA GLN A 768 -4.51 -20.88 16.43
C GLN A 768 -5.78 -20.04 16.30
N LEU A 769 -6.10 -19.54 15.10
CA LEU A 769 -7.33 -18.80 14.85
C LEU A 769 -8.58 -19.70 14.92
N SER A 770 -8.58 -20.90 14.32
CA SER A 770 -9.74 -21.80 14.41
C SER A 770 -10.00 -22.28 15.85
N ALA A 771 -8.93 -22.64 16.57
CA ALA A 771 -8.98 -23.04 17.98
C ALA A 771 -9.58 -21.95 18.88
N SER A 772 -9.18 -20.69 18.68
CA SER A 772 -9.62 -19.56 19.51
C SER A 772 -11.00 -19.02 19.13
N VAL A 773 -11.36 -19.00 17.84
CA VAL A 773 -12.62 -18.37 17.36
C VAL A 773 -13.87 -19.17 17.78
N LEU A 774 -13.79 -20.50 17.93
CA LEU A 774 -14.93 -21.31 18.41
C LEU A 774 -15.27 -21.11 19.91
N SER A 775 -14.45 -20.38 20.67
CA SER A 775 -14.73 -20.07 22.09
C SER A 775 -15.82 -19.01 22.30
N ARG A 776 -16.21 -18.26 21.25
CA ARG A 776 -17.39 -17.39 21.31
C ARG A 776 -18.63 -18.21 20.92
N PRO A 777 -19.68 -18.30 21.77
CA PRO A 777 -20.91 -18.95 21.35
C PRO A 777 -21.47 -18.19 20.15
N CYS A 778 -21.65 -18.89 19.03
CA CYS A 778 -22.34 -18.37 17.86
C CYS A 778 -23.63 -17.68 18.32
N CYS A 779 -23.73 -16.36 18.16
CA CYS A 779 -25.04 -15.71 18.19
C CYS A 779 -25.90 -16.42 17.15
N PRO A 780 -26.94 -17.18 17.54
CA PRO A 780 -27.74 -17.88 16.56
C PRO A 780 -28.39 -16.82 15.68
N ARG A 781 -28.10 -16.85 14.37
CA ARG A 781 -28.84 -16.07 13.39
C ARG A 781 -30.31 -16.47 13.53
N LEU A 782 -31.11 -15.67 14.25
CA LEU A 782 -32.54 -15.90 14.31
C LEU A 782 -33.07 -15.90 12.87
N PRO A 783 -33.74 -16.96 12.41
CA PRO A 783 -34.39 -16.93 11.10
C PRO A 783 -35.49 -15.85 11.13
N PRO A 784 -35.76 -15.17 10.01
CA PRO A 784 -36.74 -14.10 9.98
C PRO A 784 -38.15 -14.67 10.27
N ARG A 785 -38.65 -14.41 11.48
CA ARG A 785 -40.05 -14.71 11.82
C ARG A 785 -40.96 -13.87 10.92
N ARG A 786 -41.72 -14.54 10.07
CA ARG A 786 -42.85 -13.94 9.35
C ARG A 786 -43.84 -13.33 10.36
N PRO A 787 -44.45 -12.17 10.08
CA PRO A 787 -45.50 -11.64 10.95
C PRO A 787 -46.76 -12.50 10.84
N ALA A 788 -47.24 -13.00 11.97
CA ALA A 788 -48.62 -13.48 12.10
C ALA A 788 -49.52 -12.29 12.46
N PRO A 789 -50.73 -12.17 11.88
CA PRO A 789 -51.63 -11.05 12.14
C PRO A 789 -52.41 -11.26 13.44
N GLY A 790 -52.65 -10.16 14.18
CA GLY A 790 -53.63 -10.12 15.27
C GLY A 790 -53.06 -10.05 16.68
N CYS A 791 -52.67 -8.85 17.11
CA CYS A 791 -52.75 -8.42 18.51
C CYS A 791 -52.92 -6.90 18.56
N THR A 792 -54.17 -6.45 18.63
CA THR A 792 -54.52 -5.07 18.98
C THR A 792 -54.22 -4.81 20.46
N ILE A 793 -53.32 -3.88 20.76
CA ILE A 793 -53.21 -3.27 22.09
C ILE A 793 -53.26 -1.74 21.92
N THR A 794 -54.00 -1.10 22.81
CA THR A 794 -54.47 0.28 22.73
C THR A 794 -53.39 1.32 23.02
N ALA A 795 -53.54 2.49 22.38
CA ALA A 795 -52.70 3.64 22.65
C ALA A 795 -53.19 4.43 23.87
N THR A 796 -52.28 4.73 24.79
CA THR A 796 -52.29 5.94 25.61
C THR A 796 -50.87 6.52 25.58
N GLY A 797 -50.76 7.83 25.33
CA GLY A 797 -49.48 8.42 24.94
C GLY A 797 -48.72 9.07 26.10
N TYR A 798 -47.45 9.38 25.84
CA TYR A 798 -46.87 10.65 26.25
C TYR A 798 -45.98 11.19 25.14
N ARG A 799 -45.87 12.52 25.06
CA ARG A 799 -45.39 13.27 23.89
C ARG A 799 -44.14 14.04 24.29
N GLU A 800 -42.99 13.71 23.71
CA GLU A 800 -41.79 14.54 23.86
C GLU A 800 -40.98 14.66 22.56
N SER A 801 -40.30 15.78 22.40
CA SER A 801 -40.08 16.44 21.12
C SER A 801 -38.65 16.30 20.59
N ARG A 802 -38.52 15.84 19.33
CA ARG A 802 -37.30 16.06 18.54
C ARG A 802 -37.37 17.44 17.87
N PRO A 803 -36.37 18.33 18.05
CA PRO A 803 -36.28 19.53 17.24
C PRO A 803 -35.83 19.20 15.81
N ARG A 804 -36.57 19.68 14.82
CA ARG A 804 -36.03 19.87 13.46
C ARG A 804 -35.36 21.25 13.44
N LEU A 805 -34.16 21.36 12.88
CA LEU A 805 -33.64 22.65 12.44
C LEU A 805 -33.71 22.73 10.91
N THR A 806 -34.33 23.80 10.42
CA THR A 806 -34.58 24.07 9.00
C THR A 806 -33.44 24.85 8.35
N ARG A 807 -33.39 24.75 7.03
CA ARG A 807 -32.40 25.35 6.14
C ARG A 807 -32.83 26.75 5.70
N THR A 808 -32.04 27.77 6.02
CA THR A 808 -32.02 29.10 5.36
C THR A 808 -30.55 29.51 5.20
N GLY A 809 -30.23 30.45 4.31
CA GLY A 809 -28.82 30.76 4.05
C GLY A 809 -28.56 32.10 3.34
N LEU A 810 -27.33 32.16 2.80
CA LEU A 810 -26.66 33.22 2.02
C LEU A 810 -25.80 34.27 2.74
N LEU A 811 -24.64 34.48 2.10
CA LEU A 811 -23.79 35.69 1.98
C LEU A 811 -22.83 36.09 3.11
N GLY A 812 -21.52 35.90 2.84
CA GLY A 812 -20.57 37.02 2.91
C GLY A 812 -19.19 36.76 3.55
N ALA A 813 -18.14 36.88 2.72
CA ALA A 813 -16.76 37.29 3.05
C ALA A 813 -15.81 36.40 3.92
N LEU A 814 -14.65 36.11 3.31
CA LEU A 814 -13.32 35.92 3.93
C LEU A 814 -12.65 37.31 4.14
N PRO A 815 -11.50 37.49 4.85
CA PRO A 815 -10.49 36.49 5.24
C PRO A 815 -9.82 36.62 6.65
N ALA A 816 -8.91 35.68 6.93
CA ALA A 816 -7.60 35.84 7.63
C ALA A 816 -7.42 35.70 9.17
N THR A 817 -6.39 34.91 9.49
CA THR A 817 -5.41 34.98 10.63
C THR A 817 -5.76 34.60 12.09
N ARG A 818 -4.95 33.64 12.60
CA ARG A 818 -4.34 33.49 13.95
C ARG A 818 -5.14 33.87 15.22
N ALA A 819 -5.33 32.89 16.11
CA ALA A 819 -4.80 32.93 17.50
C ALA A 819 -5.01 31.57 18.22
N ALA A 820 -4.26 31.32 19.30
CA ALA A 820 -4.37 30.14 20.15
C ALA A 820 -4.88 30.51 21.56
N MET A 821 -5.67 29.62 22.18
CA MET A 821 -5.93 29.45 23.63
C MET A 821 -6.78 28.16 23.77
N ALA A 822 -6.46 27.13 24.57
CA ALA A 822 -6.13 27.07 26.00
C ALA A 822 -7.32 27.35 26.94
N LEU A 823 -8.05 26.29 27.33
CA LEU A 823 -9.05 26.21 28.42
C LEU A 823 -9.18 24.70 28.78
N ARG A 824 -8.55 24.18 29.85
CA ARG A 824 -8.84 24.23 31.30
C ARG A 824 -10.10 23.43 31.70
N MET A 825 -9.91 22.38 32.52
CA MET A 825 -10.93 21.39 32.91
C MET A 825 -11.87 21.85 34.05
N GLY A 826 -13.05 21.21 34.10
CA GLY A 826 -13.78 20.85 35.33
C GLY A 826 -15.15 21.51 35.53
N PRO A 827 -16.06 20.96 36.36
CA PRO A 827 -16.11 19.60 36.96
C PRO A 827 -17.41 18.82 36.62
N TRP A 828 -17.48 17.54 37.03
CA TRP A 828 -18.70 16.71 36.96
C TRP A 828 -19.64 16.93 38.17
N PRO A 829 -20.96 16.76 38.01
CA PRO A 829 -21.89 16.47 39.11
C PRO A 829 -22.14 14.96 39.32
N THR A 830 -22.55 14.59 40.53
CA THR A 830 -22.64 13.21 41.06
C THR A 830 -24.05 12.81 41.53
N SER A 831 -24.25 11.51 41.86
CA SER A 831 -25.45 10.85 42.45
C SER A 831 -26.61 10.56 41.46
N CYS A 832 -27.39 9.47 41.57
CA CYS A 832 -27.74 8.52 42.67
C CYS A 832 -27.44 7.03 42.28
N SER A 833 -26.89 6.15 43.12
CA SER A 833 -27.49 5.31 44.20
C SER A 833 -28.58 4.31 43.71
N SER A 834 -28.67 3.02 44.10
CA SER A 834 -27.89 2.19 45.07
C SER A 834 -28.28 0.69 45.05
N ARG A 835 -27.27 -0.22 45.03
CA ARG A 835 -27.07 -1.47 45.85
C ARG A 835 -28.18 -2.57 45.97
N PRO A 836 -27.93 -3.78 46.56
CA PRO A 836 -26.69 -4.34 47.15
C PRO A 836 -26.26 -5.77 46.69
N GLY A 837 -25.02 -6.17 47.05
CA GLY A 837 -24.51 -7.56 46.98
C GLY A 837 -22.99 -7.61 47.21
N MET A 838 -22.53 -8.21 48.32
CA MET A 838 -21.12 -8.19 48.81
C MET A 838 -20.44 -9.59 48.65
N PRO A 839 -19.12 -9.76 48.91
CA PRO A 839 -18.13 -8.79 49.40
C PRO A 839 -16.86 -8.60 48.52
N LYS A 840 -16.11 -7.54 48.82
CA LYS A 840 -14.70 -7.34 48.39
C LYS A 840 -13.76 -7.47 49.59
N SER A 841 -12.80 -8.37 49.48
CA SER A 841 -11.56 -8.48 50.26
C SER A 841 -10.65 -9.43 49.44
N LEU A 842 -9.35 -9.23 49.23
CA LEU A 842 -8.38 -8.25 49.73
C LEU A 842 -7.54 -7.80 48.50
N TRP A 843 -7.33 -6.50 48.28
CA TRP A 843 -6.20 -6.02 47.48
C TRP A 843 -5.21 -5.42 48.47
N ILE A 844 -4.06 -6.09 48.67
CA ILE A 844 -2.96 -5.58 49.48
C ILE A 844 -1.69 -5.57 48.63
N SER A 845 -1.02 -4.42 48.72
CA SER A 845 0.27 -4.08 48.13
C SER A 845 1.39 -5.05 48.50
N ALA A 846 2.21 -5.39 47.49
CA ALA A 846 3.66 -5.58 47.59
C ALA A 846 4.22 -5.21 46.20
N SER A 847 4.91 -4.09 45.99
CA SER A 847 6.23 -3.67 46.49
C SER A 847 7.37 -4.46 45.87
#